data_AF-A0A7L5RV26-F1
#
_entry.id   AF-A0A7L5RV26-F1
#
_cell.length_a   1.000
_cell.length_b   1.000
_cell.length_c   1.000
_cell.angle_alpha   90.00
_cell.angle_beta   90.00
_cell.angle_gamma   90.00
#
_symmetry.space_group_name_H-M   'P 1'
#
loop_
_entity.id
_entity.type
_entity.pdbx_description
1 polymer ?
#
loop_
_entity_poly.entity_id
_entity_poly.type
_entity_poly.pdbx_seq_one_letter_code
_entity_poly.pdbx_strand_id
1 'polypeptide(L)'
;MFSFSRHRSGRGAGAGVANLVCSQGQLAQTLASVKLAPTYICGFVSPHVDIDAVARQLSQRFPQAAISLSSTAGELSSEASKLYCDTNGQWDRVVLQLFDASVIAAAEVVMVPLESQDIRGQGARRSLAERIARLTETIKRLSVAMPIDYRDTLAYVSFDGLSASESFFMEALYESGRFPCLFVGGSAGGKLDFVTTSIHDGKRRYENHAQVVFLKCAADVRFGVFKSQNFEPTSFSLSVLSASLEDRYISQVVDPQGNVRSMVAALCDKFGCAAHELDARLADYSFAIRVGDELFVRSIARIDQANERVHLFCDVASGEELVMVKRTPLIESTRRDFQRFMQHKQGRPLVGMLNDCILRRLNNQRELAGMDDVFQGIPVSGFSTFGEILGLNLNQTLTAVFFFQVGPKDEFRDAYTDNFVAYHGEFKAFFLRRQIKKLTGLSQVVIRQIEQFKSRDFSSSLDVSGLDEGIRPVFHGLADLGQVLNDAQRQQELVDGELRNCAHDLHQSMDDLTGNIGHQSEVIEQADGSVRQLVSKAEQVVGSARDLAQSSQRIQSVVQVIQQIAGQTNLLALNAAIEAARAGEMGRGFAVVADEVRQLAEKTRQNAEEIGSDIDQLAEAIRLVAAHIETQSGDVAALTDLLDSLQASSGSTADTSRRTKGVADTLIGLTSR
;
A
#
# COMPACT_ATOMS: atom_id res chain seq x y z
N MET A 1 50.46 26.87 55.22
CA MET A 1 51.31 26.05 54.33
C MET A 1 50.78 26.20 52.91
N PHE A 2 51.43 27.02 52.09
CA PHE A 2 51.05 27.26 50.70
C PHE A 2 51.50 26.08 49.84
N SER A 3 50.55 25.31 49.31
CA SER A 3 50.82 24.23 48.34
C SER A 3 50.84 24.81 46.94
N PHE A 4 52.04 25.11 46.44
CA PHE A 4 52.25 25.45 45.03
C PHE A 4 51.92 24.24 44.15
N SER A 5 50.84 24.36 43.39
CA SER A 5 50.58 23.52 42.21
C SER A 5 51.72 23.70 41.22
N ARG A 6 52.59 22.70 41.11
CA ARG A 6 53.63 22.63 40.09
C ARG A 6 52.93 22.56 38.72
N HIS A 7 52.95 23.68 37.99
CA HIS A 7 52.88 23.65 36.53
C HIS A 7 53.91 22.64 36.03
N ARG A 8 53.45 21.60 35.32
CA ARG A 8 54.31 20.81 34.44
C ARG A 8 54.69 21.70 33.25
N SER A 9 55.69 22.55 33.45
CA SER A 9 56.43 23.14 32.35
C SER A 9 57.50 22.15 31.90
N GLY A 10 57.34 21.58 30.71
CA GLY A 10 58.42 20.89 30.01
C GLY A 10 58.10 19.47 29.52
N ARG A 11 57.58 19.38 28.29
CA ARG A 11 58.05 18.52 27.18
C ARG A 11 56.93 18.43 26.14
N GLY A 12 57.04 19.19 25.05
CA GLY A 12 56.06 19.11 23.95
C GLY A 12 56.13 20.20 22.88
N ALA A 13 57.25 20.90 22.68
CA ALA A 13 57.46 21.61 21.42
C ALA A 13 57.84 20.55 20.38
N GLY A 14 56.85 19.89 19.78
CA GLY A 14 57.06 19.14 18.55
C GLY A 14 57.56 20.09 17.47
N ALA A 15 58.43 19.63 16.58
CA ALA A 15 58.83 20.42 15.42
C ALA A 15 57.57 20.91 14.68
N GLY A 16 57.32 22.22 14.71
CA GLY A 16 56.23 22.88 13.98
C GLY A 16 54.80 22.85 14.57
N VAL A 17 54.58 22.29 15.77
CA VAL A 17 53.23 22.22 16.39
C VAL A 17 53.24 22.66 17.85
N ALA A 18 52.16 23.33 18.29
CA ALA A 18 51.89 23.61 19.70
C ALA A 18 50.43 23.27 20.09
N ASN A 19 50.27 22.48 21.15
CA ASN A 19 48.98 22.22 21.80
C ASN A 19 48.86 23.11 23.05
N LEU A 20 47.74 23.82 23.18
CA LEU A 20 47.48 24.70 24.32
C LEU A 20 46.13 24.34 24.95
N VAL A 21 46.11 24.32 26.28
CA VAL A 21 44.90 24.20 27.08
C VAL A 21 44.96 25.28 28.14
N CYS A 22 43.99 26.18 28.14
CA CYS A 22 43.91 27.24 29.14
C CYS A 22 42.46 27.63 29.42
N SER A 23 42.24 28.41 30.46
CA SER A 23 40.98 29.12 30.63
C SER A 23 40.92 30.38 29.76
N GLN A 24 39.72 30.89 29.48
CA GLN A 24 39.53 32.15 28.74
C GLN A 24 40.33 33.31 29.34
N GLY A 25 40.39 33.42 30.68
CA GLY A 25 41.14 34.48 31.37
C GLY A 25 42.66 34.37 31.23
N GLN A 26 43.19 33.19 30.95
CA GLN A 26 44.63 32.93 30.79
C GLN A 26 45.09 32.90 29.33
N LEU A 27 44.16 33.05 28.38
CA LEU A 27 44.42 32.88 26.95
C LEU A 27 45.51 33.83 26.46
N ALA A 28 45.39 35.14 26.71
CA ALA A 28 46.38 36.13 26.27
C ALA A 28 47.81 35.81 26.75
N GLN A 29 47.97 35.44 28.03
CA GLN A 29 49.26 35.05 28.60
C GLN A 29 49.80 33.78 27.96
N THR A 30 48.93 32.79 27.74
CA THR A 30 49.28 31.52 27.10
C THR A 30 49.74 31.75 25.67
N LEU A 31 49.02 32.56 24.88
CA LEU A 31 49.37 32.92 23.51
C LEU A 31 50.68 33.72 23.42
N ALA A 32 50.98 34.57 24.41
CA ALA A 32 52.25 35.30 24.47
C ALA A 32 53.46 34.37 24.65
N SER A 33 53.27 33.20 25.29
CA SER A 33 54.34 32.21 25.48
C SER A 33 54.68 31.41 24.23
N VAL A 34 53.81 31.43 23.21
CA VAL A 34 54.00 30.70 21.96
C VAL A 34 55.06 31.37 21.10
N LYS A 35 56.13 30.62 20.83
CA LYS A 35 57.24 31.04 19.94
C LYS A 35 57.03 30.66 18.47
N LEU A 36 56.08 29.77 18.21
CA LEU A 36 55.68 29.32 16.87
C LEU A 36 55.09 30.47 16.06
N ALA A 37 55.34 30.49 14.75
CA ALA A 37 54.65 31.36 13.80
C ALA A 37 53.62 30.52 13.01
N PRO A 38 52.36 30.43 13.50
CA PRO A 38 51.40 29.51 12.92
C PRO A 38 50.92 29.98 11.54
N THR A 39 50.79 29.03 10.62
CA THR A 39 50.03 29.16 9.37
C THR A 39 48.56 28.81 9.60
N TYR A 40 48.28 27.90 10.53
CA TYR A 40 46.92 27.46 10.89
C TYR A 40 46.75 27.32 12.40
N ILE A 41 45.58 27.74 12.88
CA ILE A 41 45.14 27.58 14.27
C ILE A 41 43.75 26.94 14.25
N CYS A 42 43.66 25.74 14.82
CA CYS A 42 42.40 25.08 15.13
C CYS A 42 42.07 25.28 16.61
N GLY A 43 40.82 25.60 16.94
CA GLY A 43 40.41 25.81 18.32
C GLY A 43 39.04 25.24 18.65
N PHE A 44 38.95 24.67 19.84
CA PHE A 44 37.73 24.12 20.42
C PHE A 44 37.43 24.88 21.70
N VAL A 45 36.31 25.58 21.69
CA VAL A 45 35.97 26.58 22.71
C VAL A 45 34.75 26.10 23.49
N SER A 46 34.83 26.14 24.82
CA SER A 46 33.69 25.87 25.68
C SER A 46 32.45 26.69 25.24
N PRO A 47 31.24 26.12 25.24
CA PRO A 47 30.03 26.84 24.89
C PRO A 47 29.61 27.86 25.95
N HIS A 48 30.36 27.96 27.06
CA HIS A 48 30.21 28.97 28.10
C HIS A 48 31.16 30.17 27.92
N VAL A 49 32.05 30.11 26.93
CA VAL A 49 33.05 31.14 26.63
C VAL A 49 32.60 31.96 25.42
N ASP A 50 32.89 33.26 25.44
CA ASP A 50 32.70 34.11 24.28
C ASP A 50 33.74 33.79 23.19
N ILE A 51 33.34 33.00 22.20
CA ILE A 51 34.19 32.62 21.06
C ILE A 51 34.67 33.83 20.24
N ASP A 52 33.94 34.94 20.20
CA ASP A 52 34.39 36.15 19.49
C ASP A 52 35.53 36.85 20.24
N ALA A 53 35.53 36.80 21.58
CA ALA A 53 36.64 37.27 22.38
C ALA A 53 37.89 36.40 22.18
N VAL A 54 37.73 35.07 22.10
CA VAL A 54 38.83 34.14 21.79
C VAL A 54 39.39 34.41 20.39
N ALA A 55 38.52 34.53 19.38
CA ALA A 55 38.91 34.84 18.01
C ALA A 55 39.68 36.16 17.91
N ARG A 56 39.22 37.22 18.58
CA ARG A 56 39.92 38.52 18.60
C ARG A 56 41.32 38.41 19.18
N GLN A 57 41.51 37.70 20.29
CA GLN A 57 42.84 37.52 20.90
C GLN A 57 43.79 36.74 19.98
N LEU A 58 43.28 35.70 19.31
CA LEU A 58 44.06 34.92 18.34
C LEU A 58 44.46 35.77 17.12
N SER A 59 43.51 36.46 16.49
CA SER A 59 43.75 37.30 15.32
C SER A 59 44.67 38.49 15.63
N GLN A 60 44.62 39.03 16.85
CA GLN A 60 45.57 40.07 17.30
C GLN A 60 47.00 39.54 17.44
N ARG A 61 47.18 38.34 17.98
CA ARG A 61 48.50 37.74 18.18
C ARG A 61 49.10 37.15 16.90
N PHE A 62 48.26 36.60 16.03
CA PHE A 62 48.64 35.86 14.83
C PHE A 62 47.81 36.30 13.61
N PRO A 63 47.99 37.55 13.13
CA PRO A 63 47.13 38.12 12.08
C PRO A 63 47.26 37.45 10.70
N GLN A 64 48.32 36.68 10.47
CA GLN A 64 48.58 35.98 9.21
C GLN A 64 48.12 34.51 9.22
N ALA A 65 47.72 33.99 10.38
CA ALA A 65 47.30 32.59 10.48
C ALA A 65 45.84 32.43 10.01
N ALA A 66 45.56 31.35 9.30
CA ALA A 66 44.20 30.89 9.12
C ALA A 66 43.66 30.39 10.46
N ILE A 67 42.47 30.85 10.86
CA ILE A 67 41.87 30.51 12.15
C ILE A 67 40.53 29.81 11.91
N SER A 68 40.36 28.67 12.57
CA SER A 68 39.12 27.89 12.58
C SER A 68 38.79 27.56 14.03
N LEU A 69 37.65 28.05 14.50
CA LEU A 69 37.16 27.79 15.85
C LEU A 69 35.78 27.16 15.78
N SER A 70 35.53 26.23 16.69
CA SER A 70 34.22 25.64 16.91
C SER A 70 33.89 25.62 18.39
N SER A 71 32.61 25.80 18.72
CA SER A 71 32.08 25.41 20.01
C SER A 71 32.14 23.89 20.17
N THR A 72 32.23 23.43 21.42
CA THR A 72 32.36 22.00 21.75
C THR A 72 31.31 21.53 22.76
N ALA A 73 31.01 20.24 22.78
CA ALA A 73 30.27 19.59 23.84
C ALA A 73 31.19 19.00 24.95
N GLY A 74 32.50 19.20 24.82
CA GLY A 74 33.52 18.80 25.77
C GLY A 74 34.87 18.67 25.09
N GLU A 75 35.91 19.25 25.67
CA GLU A 75 37.23 19.28 25.02
C GLU A 75 37.98 17.96 25.22
N LEU A 76 38.89 17.66 24.29
CA LEU A 76 39.87 16.59 24.40
C LEU A 76 41.27 17.17 24.31
N SER A 77 42.17 16.78 25.23
CA SER A 77 43.59 17.13 25.11
C SER A 77 44.49 16.25 25.97
N SER A 78 45.62 15.83 25.41
CA SER A 78 46.69 15.12 26.16
C SER A 78 47.47 16.03 27.11
N GLU A 79 47.40 17.36 26.93
CA GLU A 79 48.06 18.33 27.82
C GLU A 79 47.25 18.62 29.08
N ALA A 80 45.98 18.22 29.11
CA ALA A 80 45.13 18.28 30.28
C ALA A 80 45.46 17.15 31.27
N SER A 81 44.83 17.18 32.45
CA SER A 81 44.98 16.12 33.46
C SER A 81 44.43 14.76 33.02
N LYS A 82 43.45 14.78 32.12
CA LYS A 82 42.81 13.61 31.49
C LYS A 82 42.55 13.97 30.02
N LEU A 83 42.59 12.99 29.13
CA LEU A 83 42.28 13.16 27.71
C LEU A 83 40.88 13.75 27.54
N TYR A 84 39.87 13.14 28.16
CA TYR A 84 38.52 13.68 28.21
C TYR A 84 38.46 14.74 29.31
N CYS A 85 38.43 16.01 28.91
CA CYS A 85 38.37 17.13 29.83
C CYS A 85 37.03 17.11 30.62
N ASP A 86 37.08 17.45 31.91
CA ASP A 86 35.87 17.52 32.74
C ASP A 86 34.94 18.66 32.25
N THR A 87 33.65 18.35 32.10
CA THR A 87 32.59 19.26 31.58
C THR A 87 31.48 19.51 32.60
N ASN A 88 31.78 19.36 33.90
CA ASN A 88 30.77 19.49 34.95
C ASN A 88 30.44 20.97 35.20
N GLY A 89 29.17 21.34 35.11
CA GLY A 89 28.70 22.70 35.38
C GLY A 89 29.06 23.69 34.26
N GLN A 90 29.55 24.86 34.62
CA GLN A 90 30.10 25.83 33.67
C GLN A 90 31.63 25.76 33.70
N TRP A 91 32.25 25.59 32.54
CA TRP A 91 33.70 25.56 32.39
C TRP A 91 34.15 26.57 31.34
N ASP A 92 35.35 27.13 31.48
CA ASP A 92 35.84 28.24 30.65
C ASP A 92 37.03 27.85 29.77
N ARG A 93 37.12 26.56 29.42
CA ARG A 93 38.27 25.98 28.74
C ARG A 93 38.32 26.38 27.26
N VAL A 94 39.55 26.60 26.79
CA VAL A 94 39.92 26.81 25.40
C VAL A 94 41.04 25.83 25.08
N VAL A 95 40.81 24.97 24.09
CA VAL A 95 41.83 24.05 23.55
C VAL A 95 42.23 24.52 22.17
N LEU A 96 43.51 24.72 21.94
CA LEU A 96 44.06 25.19 20.67
C LEU A 96 45.14 24.25 20.17
N GLN A 97 45.17 24.07 18.86
CA GLN A 97 46.26 23.40 18.15
C GLN A 97 46.78 24.33 17.05
N LEU A 98 48.05 24.67 17.15
CA LEU A 98 48.73 25.63 16.27
C LEU A 98 49.75 24.88 15.43
N PHE A 99 49.77 25.17 14.13
CA PHE A 99 50.67 24.57 13.16
C PHE A 99 51.43 25.66 12.42
N ASP A 100 52.76 25.54 12.28
CA ASP A 100 53.53 26.38 11.37
C ASP A 100 53.69 25.74 9.97
N ALA A 101 54.41 26.46 9.11
CA ALA A 101 54.66 26.08 7.73
C ALA A 101 55.46 24.78 7.55
N SER A 102 56.15 24.29 8.59
CA SER A 102 56.86 23.01 8.54
C SER A 102 55.94 21.81 8.65
N VAL A 103 54.69 22.00 9.10
CA VAL A 103 53.66 20.95 9.13
C VAL A 103 52.53 21.24 8.17
N ILE A 104 51.94 22.43 8.26
CA ILE A 104 50.88 22.91 7.39
C ILE A 104 51.43 24.06 6.57
N ALA A 105 51.89 23.78 5.35
CA ALA A 105 52.49 24.77 4.46
C ALA A 105 51.50 25.90 4.10
N ALA A 106 50.22 25.56 3.94
CA ALA A 106 49.16 26.53 3.70
C ALA A 106 47.82 26.03 4.25
N ALA A 107 46.96 26.97 4.66
CA ALA A 107 45.60 26.70 5.07
C ALA A 107 44.64 27.77 4.54
N GLU A 108 43.46 27.36 4.08
CA GLU A 108 42.43 28.25 3.54
C GLU A 108 41.07 27.86 4.11
N VAL A 109 40.39 28.82 4.74
CA VAL A 109 39.09 28.62 5.37
C VAL A 109 38.01 29.08 4.41
N VAL A 110 37.09 28.18 4.06
CA VAL A 110 35.94 28.42 3.20
C VAL A 110 34.67 28.18 4.00
N MET A 111 33.71 29.11 3.89
CA MET A 111 32.41 29.00 4.56
C MET A 111 31.34 28.69 3.53
N VAL A 112 30.61 27.60 3.72
CA VAL A 112 29.55 27.15 2.81
C VAL A 112 28.19 27.29 3.50
N PRO A 113 27.25 28.08 2.97
CA PRO A 113 25.89 28.12 3.52
C PRO A 113 25.22 26.76 3.34
N LEU A 114 24.59 26.25 4.41
CA LEU A 114 23.99 24.92 4.44
C LEU A 114 22.52 24.87 3.99
N GLU A 115 21.96 26.03 3.64
CA GLU A 115 20.56 26.19 3.23
C GLU A 115 19.55 25.62 4.25
N SER A 116 19.92 25.49 5.53
CA SER A 116 19.19 24.75 6.57
C SER A 116 18.15 25.55 7.37
N GLN A 117 17.90 26.81 6.99
CA GLN A 117 17.03 27.69 7.76
C GLN A 117 15.57 27.22 7.81
N ASP A 118 15.09 26.55 6.76
CA ASP A 118 13.75 25.99 6.66
C ASP A 118 13.59 24.69 7.48
N ILE A 119 14.67 23.93 7.71
CA ILE A 119 14.67 22.77 8.60
C ILE A 119 14.45 23.22 10.05
N ARG A 120 15.09 24.33 10.44
CA ARG A 120 15.00 24.91 11.80
C ARG A 120 13.75 25.77 12.00
N GLY A 121 13.12 26.23 10.92
CA GLY A 121 11.97 27.13 10.94
C GLY A 121 10.61 26.41 10.93
N GLN A 122 9.53 27.19 11.02
CA GLN A 122 8.14 26.70 10.91
C GLN A 122 7.55 26.88 9.50
N GLY A 123 8.39 27.18 8.49
CA GLY A 123 7.95 27.45 7.11
C GLY A 123 7.81 26.19 6.26
N ALA A 124 7.38 26.38 5.00
CA ALA A 124 7.37 25.31 4.01
C ALA A 124 8.79 24.79 3.76
N ARG A 125 8.99 23.48 3.96
CA ARG A 125 10.27 22.83 3.74
C ARG A 125 10.54 22.65 2.26
N ARG A 126 11.79 22.85 1.86
CA ARG A 126 12.25 22.52 0.50
C ARG A 126 12.35 21.02 0.32
N SER A 127 12.13 20.57 -0.91
CA SER A 127 12.37 19.17 -1.27
C SER A 127 13.85 18.80 -1.14
N LEU A 128 14.12 17.52 -0.92
CA LEU A 128 15.47 16.95 -0.89
C LEU A 128 16.27 17.31 -2.15
N ALA A 129 15.65 17.10 -3.32
CA ALA A 129 16.28 17.34 -4.62
C ALA A 129 16.65 18.82 -4.82
N GLU A 130 15.76 19.74 -4.44
CA GLU A 130 16.02 21.18 -4.53
C GLU A 130 17.19 21.59 -3.62
N ARG A 131 17.25 21.05 -2.40
CA ARG A 131 18.32 21.34 -1.44
C ARG A 131 19.68 20.86 -1.96
N ILE A 132 19.78 19.61 -2.41
CA ILE A 132 21.02 19.04 -2.95
C ILE A 132 21.47 19.82 -4.19
N ALA A 133 20.55 20.19 -5.10
CA ALA A 133 20.88 20.96 -6.29
C ALA A 133 21.46 22.34 -5.95
N ARG A 134 20.87 23.07 -4.99
CA ARG A 134 21.37 24.37 -4.52
C ARG A 134 22.74 24.28 -3.86
N LEU A 135 22.93 23.30 -2.97
CA LEU A 135 24.22 23.05 -2.33
C LEU A 135 25.29 22.69 -3.36
N THR A 136 24.94 21.85 -4.34
CA THR A 136 25.84 21.46 -5.43
C THR A 136 26.31 22.66 -6.24
N GLU A 137 25.38 23.56 -6.61
CA GLU A 137 25.71 24.78 -7.33
C GLU A 137 26.57 25.73 -6.49
N THR A 138 26.28 25.82 -5.20
CA THR A 138 27.09 26.60 -4.25
C THR A 138 28.52 26.07 -4.18
N ILE A 139 28.70 24.76 -4.02
CA ILE A 139 30.00 24.09 -3.95
C ILE A 139 30.79 24.24 -5.26
N LYS A 140 30.12 24.16 -6.42
CA LYS A 140 30.74 24.39 -7.73
C LYS A 140 31.33 25.80 -7.88
N ARG A 141 30.69 26.80 -7.29
CA ARG A 141 31.12 28.21 -7.34
C ARG A 141 32.22 28.56 -6.33
N LEU A 142 32.47 27.71 -5.33
CA LEU A 142 33.54 27.94 -4.36
C LEU A 142 34.89 27.97 -5.08
N SER A 143 35.69 28.99 -4.81
CA SER A 143 37.07 29.08 -5.27
C SER A 143 38.00 28.79 -4.10
N VAL A 144 39.00 27.94 -4.33
CA VAL A 144 40.09 27.66 -3.40
C VAL A 144 41.37 28.01 -4.15
N ALA A 145 42.18 28.91 -3.60
CA ALA A 145 43.36 29.43 -4.28
C ALA A 145 44.50 28.41 -4.33
N MET A 146 44.60 27.55 -3.31
CA MET A 146 45.65 26.52 -3.27
C MET A 146 45.34 25.32 -4.19
N PRO A 147 46.36 24.67 -4.77
CA PRO A 147 46.19 23.41 -5.47
C PRO A 147 45.91 22.26 -4.49
N ILE A 148 44.88 21.47 -4.81
CA ILE A 148 44.39 20.36 -3.99
C ILE A 148 44.84 19.02 -4.61
N ASP A 149 45.51 18.20 -3.81
CA ASP A 149 45.83 16.80 -4.10
C ASP A 149 45.54 15.96 -2.86
N TYR A 150 44.78 14.86 -2.99
CA TYR A 150 44.37 14.03 -1.84
C TYR A 150 45.55 13.47 -1.03
N ARG A 151 46.76 13.41 -1.59
CA ARG A 151 47.95 12.88 -0.91
C ARG A 151 48.59 13.86 0.07
N ASP A 152 48.38 15.16 -0.15
CA ASP A 152 49.01 16.23 0.64
C ASP A 152 48.01 17.25 1.19
N THR A 153 46.76 17.21 0.73
CA THR A 153 45.72 18.15 1.09
C THR A 153 44.57 17.42 1.75
N LEU A 154 44.14 17.92 2.91
CA LEU A 154 42.99 17.44 3.66
C LEU A 154 41.95 18.56 3.76
N ALA A 155 40.67 18.24 3.65
CA ALA A 155 39.59 19.15 4.01
C ALA A 155 39.11 18.83 5.43
N TYR A 156 39.51 19.66 6.41
CA TYR A 156 39.00 19.58 7.78
C TYR A 156 37.68 20.35 7.89
N VAL A 157 36.58 19.67 8.19
CA VAL A 157 35.24 20.26 8.15
C VAL A 157 34.59 20.37 9.53
N SER A 158 34.00 21.54 9.81
CA SER A 158 33.17 21.78 10.99
C SER A 158 31.79 22.27 10.56
N PHE A 159 30.75 21.50 10.82
CA PHE A 159 29.36 21.91 10.58
C PHE A 159 28.81 22.69 11.77
N ASP A 160 27.87 23.61 11.53
CA ASP A 160 26.93 24.00 12.58
C ASP A 160 26.16 22.76 13.04
N GLY A 161 26.30 22.39 14.31
CA GLY A 161 25.77 21.13 14.83
C GLY A 161 24.25 21.09 15.02
N LEU A 162 23.56 22.19 14.73
CA LEU A 162 22.09 22.26 14.71
C LEU A 162 21.53 22.43 13.30
N SER A 163 22.39 22.35 12.28
CA SER A 163 21.98 22.54 10.88
C SER A 163 21.16 21.38 10.32
N ALA A 164 21.40 20.17 10.82
CA ALA A 164 20.88 18.93 10.25
C ALA A 164 21.09 18.79 8.73
N SER A 165 22.19 19.34 8.21
CA SER A 165 22.47 19.43 6.78
C SER A 165 23.76 18.70 6.35
N GLU A 166 24.37 17.94 7.27
CA GLU A 166 25.65 17.27 7.03
C GLU A 166 25.57 16.31 5.83
N SER A 167 24.57 15.42 5.80
CA SER A 167 24.43 14.44 4.73
C SER A 167 24.02 15.07 3.39
N PHE A 168 23.20 16.13 3.40
CA PHE A 168 22.88 16.88 2.18
C PHE A 168 24.12 17.56 1.60
N PHE A 169 24.97 18.13 2.45
CA PHE A 169 26.24 18.70 2.02
C PHE A 169 27.17 17.64 1.44
N MET A 170 27.30 16.48 2.09
CA MET A 170 28.17 15.41 1.58
C MET A 170 27.68 14.86 0.23
N GLU A 171 26.37 14.63 0.07
CA GLU A 171 25.78 14.21 -1.20
C GLU A 171 26.07 15.25 -2.31
N ALA A 172 25.79 16.53 -2.03
CA ALA A 172 26.06 17.64 -2.95
C ALA A 172 27.55 17.79 -3.29
N LEU A 173 28.45 17.54 -2.33
CA LEU A 173 29.89 17.56 -2.55
C LEU A 173 30.29 16.49 -3.58
N TYR A 174 29.82 15.25 -3.44
CA TYR A 174 30.12 14.18 -4.39
C TYR A 174 29.48 14.37 -5.76
N GLU A 175 28.29 14.97 -5.81
CA GLU A 175 27.64 15.37 -7.06
C GLU A 175 28.37 16.51 -7.76
N SER A 176 28.94 17.45 -7.00
CA SER A 176 29.67 18.60 -7.56
C SER A 176 30.92 18.20 -8.33
N GLY A 177 31.55 17.07 -7.96
CA GLY A 177 32.83 16.63 -8.49
C GLY A 177 34.01 17.54 -8.13
N ARG A 178 33.83 18.44 -7.15
CA ARG A 178 34.86 19.36 -6.66
C ARG A 178 35.68 18.73 -5.54
N PHE A 179 36.89 19.26 -5.37
CA PHE A 179 37.78 19.00 -4.23
C PHE A 179 38.18 17.53 -4.05
N PRO A 180 39.15 17.04 -4.84
CA PRO A 180 39.61 15.65 -4.77
C PRO A 180 40.55 15.45 -3.57
N CYS A 181 40.01 15.54 -2.35
CA CYS A 181 40.70 15.26 -1.09
C CYS A 181 39.74 14.65 -0.06
N LEU A 182 40.29 14.13 1.04
CA LEU A 182 39.50 13.57 2.14
C LEU A 182 38.80 14.68 2.93
N PHE A 183 37.53 14.46 3.26
CA PHE A 183 36.74 15.32 4.14
C PHE A 183 36.59 14.64 5.50
N VAL A 184 37.20 15.25 6.52
CA VAL A 184 37.26 14.71 7.89
C VAL A 184 36.90 15.80 8.87
N GLY A 185 36.10 15.47 9.89
CA GLY A 185 35.79 16.44 10.93
C GLY A 185 34.55 16.08 11.72
N GLY A 186 33.71 17.07 12.01
CA GLY A 186 32.49 16.85 12.76
C GLY A 186 31.60 18.08 12.85
N SER A 187 30.59 17.99 13.71
CA SER A 187 29.63 19.04 13.97
C SER A 187 29.95 19.76 15.29
N ALA A 188 29.89 21.09 15.27
CA ALA A 188 30.09 21.93 16.44
C ALA A 188 29.18 21.48 17.59
N GLY A 189 29.74 21.37 18.79
CA GLY A 189 28.99 20.97 19.98
C GLY A 189 28.44 22.17 20.75
N GLY A 190 27.67 21.89 21.81
CA GLY A 190 27.09 22.91 22.67
C GLY A 190 26.75 22.39 24.07
N LYS A 191 25.88 23.09 24.80
CA LYS A 191 25.50 22.77 26.19
C LYS A 191 24.58 21.55 26.34
N LEU A 192 24.39 20.77 25.27
CA LEU A 192 23.42 19.66 25.18
C LEU A 192 21.94 20.08 25.34
N ASP A 193 21.67 21.38 25.34
CA ASP A 193 20.32 21.96 25.25
C ASP A 193 19.82 22.05 23.79
N PHE A 194 20.73 21.82 22.82
CA PHE A 194 20.50 21.91 21.38
C PHE A 194 19.94 23.27 20.93
N VAL A 195 20.30 24.35 21.65
CA VAL A 195 19.81 25.71 21.34
C VAL A 195 20.79 26.46 20.43
N THR A 196 22.09 26.45 20.78
CA THR A 196 23.13 27.14 20.02
C THR A 196 24.39 26.31 19.85
N THR A 197 24.99 26.43 18.67
CA THR A 197 26.39 26.09 18.42
C THR A 197 27.03 27.25 17.66
N SER A 198 28.36 27.28 17.55
CA SER A 198 29.04 28.38 16.89
C SER A 198 30.30 27.88 16.20
N ILE A 199 30.49 28.34 14.96
CA ILE A 199 31.75 28.22 14.23
C ILE A 199 32.26 29.61 13.87
N HIS A 200 33.57 29.80 13.81
CA HIS A 200 34.19 31.10 13.59
C HIS A 200 35.47 30.97 12.76
N ASP A 201 35.70 31.89 11.83
CA ASP A 201 36.84 31.89 10.89
C ASP A 201 37.99 32.84 11.30
N GLY A 202 38.06 33.21 12.58
CA GLY A 202 38.90 34.30 13.10
C GLY A 202 38.44 35.73 12.80
N LYS A 203 37.49 35.94 11.88
CA LYS A 203 36.94 37.27 11.52
C LYS A 203 35.52 37.48 12.02
N ARG A 204 34.63 36.51 11.80
CA ARG A 204 33.26 36.53 12.30
C ARG A 204 32.73 35.13 12.65
N ARG A 205 31.68 35.11 13.47
CA ARG A 205 30.89 33.94 13.80
C ARG A 205 29.87 33.62 12.70
N TYR A 206 29.57 32.34 12.51
CA TYR A 206 28.58 31.85 11.56
C TYR A 206 27.60 30.86 12.20
N GLU A 207 26.38 30.85 11.66
CA GLU A 207 25.33 29.87 11.91
C GLU A 207 24.79 29.39 10.56
N ASN A 208 24.27 28.16 10.50
CA ASN A 208 23.75 27.53 9.28
C ASN A 208 24.81 27.44 8.15
N HIS A 209 26.07 27.24 8.53
CA HIS A 209 27.20 27.08 7.61
C HIS A 209 28.01 25.83 7.95
N ALA A 210 28.71 25.31 6.95
CA ALA A 210 29.86 24.44 7.13
C ALA A 210 31.14 25.27 6.94
N GLN A 211 32.06 25.14 7.87
CA GLN A 211 33.42 25.63 7.74
C GLN A 211 34.28 24.50 7.16
N VAL A 212 34.83 24.69 5.97
CA VAL A 212 35.77 23.76 5.34
C VAL A 212 37.15 24.41 5.36
N VAL A 213 38.10 23.78 6.02
CA VAL A 213 39.50 24.22 6.05
C VAL A 213 40.32 23.29 5.18
N PHE A 214 40.80 23.80 4.06
CA PHE A 214 41.75 23.07 3.22
C PHE A 214 43.14 23.23 3.86
N LEU A 215 43.74 22.10 4.23
CA LEU A 215 45.03 22.02 4.90
C LEU A 215 46.03 21.36 3.96
N LYS A 216 46.99 22.12 3.45
CA LYS A 216 48.08 21.61 2.62
C LYS A 216 49.30 21.31 3.50
N CYS A 217 49.69 20.05 3.57
CA CYS A 217 50.83 19.61 4.34
C CYS A 217 52.15 20.09 3.72
N ALA A 218 53.18 20.23 4.56
CA ALA A 218 54.55 20.42 4.09
C ALA A 218 55.05 19.19 3.30
N ALA A 219 56.08 19.38 2.47
CA ALA A 219 56.53 18.37 1.50
C ALA A 219 56.95 17.03 2.13
N ASP A 220 57.51 17.07 3.34
CA ASP A 220 57.98 15.95 4.15
C ASP A 220 57.00 15.59 5.28
N VAL A 221 55.76 16.09 5.21
CA VAL A 221 54.68 15.71 6.11
C VAL A 221 53.62 14.92 5.37
N ARG A 222 53.12 13.88 6.03
CA ARG A 222 51.96 13.09 5.60
C ARG A 222 50.91 13.08 6.70
N PHE A 223 49.67 12.84 6.34
CA PHE A 223 48.59 12.65 7.29
C PHE A 223 47.96 11.26 7.12
N GLY A 224 47.48 10.70 8.22
CA GLY A 224 46.70 9.48 8.23
C GLY A 224 45.37 9.70 8.93
N VAL A 225 44.32 9.06 8.43
CA VAL A 225 42.98 9.16 9.01
C VAL A 225 42.71 7.94 9.89
N PHE A 226 42.40 8.21 11.15
CA PHE A 226 42.07 7.20 12.14
C PHE A 226 40.56 7.18 12.37
N LYS A 227 39.97 5.99 12.36
CA LYS A 227 38.57 5.75 12.72
C LYS A 227 38.52 4.66 13.78
N SER A 228 37.77 4.87 14.85
CA SER A 228 37.49 3.84 15.84
C SER A 228 36.05 3.91 16.35
N GLN A 229 35.44 2.75 16.53
CA GLN A 229 34.11 2.59 17.08
C GLN A 229 34.09 1.36 18.01
N ASN A 230 33.26 1.38 19.05
CA ASN A 230 33.13 0.27 19.98
C ASN A 230 31.82 -0.50 19.72
N PHE A 231 31.68 -0.98 18.49
CA PHE A 231 30.52 -1.72 18.01
C PHE A 231 30.91 -2.83 17.03
N GLU A 232 30.27 -3.98 17.16
CA GLU A 232 30.39 -5.13 16.24
C GLU A 232 29.02 -5.49 15.64
N PRO A 233 28.95 -5.92 14.37
CA PRO A 233 27.71 -6.27 13.71
C PRO A 233 27.11 -7.56 14.27
N THR A 234 25.79 -7.58 14.42
CA THR A 234 25.01 -8.80 14.69
C THR A 234 24.49 -9.39 13.37
N SER A 235 23.81 -10.54 13.44
CA SER A 235 23.16 -11.16 12.27
C SER A 235 21.80 -10.54 11.91
N PHE A 236 21.33 -9.53 12.66
CA PHE A 236 20.01 -8.91 12.45
C PHE A 236 20.14 -7.64 11.61
N SER A 237 19.42 -7.56 10.51
CA SER A 237 19.27 -6.35 9.70
C SER A 237 17.83 -6.12 9.26
N LEU A 238 17.53 -4.85 8.96
CA LEU A 238 16.22 -4.38 8.50
C LEU A 238 16.41 -3.46 7.28
N SER A 239 15.52 -3.57 6.29
CA SER A 239 15.52 -2.64 5.17
C SER A 239 14.54 -1.50 5.45
N VAL A 240 15.00 -0.25 5.34
CA VAL A 240 14.19 0.93 5.62
C VAL A 240 13.25 1.21 4.46
N LEU A 241 11.94 1.23 4.72
CA LEU A 241 10.93 1.58 3.72
C LEU A 241 10.60 3.08 3.77
N SER A 242 10.30 3.58 4.97
CA SER A 242 9.85 4.96 5.19
C SER A 242 10.62 5.60 6.36
N ALA A 243 11.20 6.77 6.10
CA ALA A 243 12.01 7.54 7.03
C ALA A 243 11.98 9.03 6.67
N SER A 244 12.18 9.89 7.66
CA SER A 244 12.47 11.32 7.44
C SER A 244 13.94 11.60 7.72
N LEU A 245 14.62 12.18 6.73
CA LEU A 245 16.02 12.62 6.86
C LEU A 245 16.12 13.85 7.75
N GLU A 246 15.16 14.76 7.64
CA GLU A 246 15.11 16.05 8.33
C GLU A 246 14.78 15.87 9.81
N ASP A 247 13.73 15.11 10.12
CA ASP A 247 13.28 14.84 11.49
C ASP A 247 13.97 13.60 12.09
N ARG A 248 14.86 12.98 11.32
CA ARG A 248 15.74 11.85 11.69
C ARG A 248 14.98 10.72 12.37
N TYR A 249 13.94 10.21 11.73
CA TYR A 249 13.21 9.04 12.23
C TYR A 249 12.93 8.01 11.15
N ILE A 250 12.76 6.78 11.58
CA ILE A 250 12.27 5.66 10.77
C ILE A 250 10.89 5.29 11.27
N SER A 251 9.93 5.17 10.35
CA SER A 251 8.57 4.70 10.66
C SER A 251 8.40 3.24 10.28
N GLN A 252 8.79 2.86 9.05
CA GLN A 252 8.52 1.54 8.51
C GLN A 252 9.78 0.85 7.98
N VAL A 253 9.81 -0.46 8.19
CA VAL A 253 10.85 -1.36 7.70
C VAL A 253 10.24 -2.57 7.01
N VAL A 254 11.03 -3.20 6.15
CA VAL A 254 10.74 -4.49 5.54
C VAL A 254 11.56 -5.56 6.25
N ASP A 255 10.89 -6.57 6.79
CA ASP A 255 11.55 -7.74 7.37
C ASP A 255 12.09 -8.69 6.28
N PRO A 256 12.92 -9.69 6.62
CA PRO A 256 13.47 -10.64 5.64
C PRO A 256 12.42 -11.46 4.88
N GLN A 257 11.19 -11.54 5.39
CA GLN A 257 10.05 -12.20 4.75
C GLN A 257 9.24 -11.24 3.86
N GLY A 258 9.70 -9.99 3.71
CA GLY A 258 9.07 -8.98 2.88
C GLY A 258 7.85 -8.32 3.52
N ASN A 259 7.62 -8.44 4.84
CA ASN A 259 6.47 -7.80 5.48
C ASN A 259 6.84 -6.36 5.82
N VAL A 260 5.93 -5.44 5.58
CA VAL A 260 6.04 -4.08 6.09
C VAL A 260 5.59 -4.07 7.55
N ARG A 261 6.46 -3.60 8.44
CA ARG A 261 6.17 -3.41 9.86
C ARG A 261 6.59 -2.01 10.29
N SER A 262 5.97 -1.50 11.36
CA SER A 262 6.55 -0.36 12.05
C SER A 262 7.95 -0.75 12.58
N MET A 263 8.86 0.22 12.64
CA MET A 263 10.21 -0.02 13.19
C MET A 263 10.12 -0.51 14.63
N VAL A 264 9.19 0.03 15.41
CA VAL A 264 8.95 -0.39 16.80
C VAL A 264 8.49 -1.85 16.86
N ALA A 265 7.50 -2.25 16.06
CA ALA A 265 7.01 -3.63 16.03
C ALA A 265 8.11 -4.63 15.62
N ALA A 266 8.91 -4.30 14.60
CA ALA A 266 10.01 -5.15 14.17
C ALA A 266 11.05 -5.37 15.29
N LEU A 267 11.28 -4.37 16.15
CA LEU A 267 12.18 -4.51 17.30
C LEU A 267 11.54 -5.31 18.44
N CYS A 268 10.24 -5.10 18.72
CA CYS A 268 9.50 -5.90 19.69
C CYS A 268 9.55 -7.39 19.34
N ASP A 269 9.33 -7.73 18.06
CA ASP A 269 9.41 -9.12 17.58
C ASP A 269 10.81 -9.71 17.77
N LYS A 270 11.86 -8.92 17.46
CA LYS A 270 13.25 -9.34 17.61
C LYS A 270 13.61 -9.66 19.07
N PHE A 271 13.15 -8.84 20.02
CA PHE A 271 13.47 -9.02 21.43
C PHE A 271 12.43 -9.84 22.19
N GLY A 272 11.29 -10.17 21.57
CA GLY A 272 10.18 -10.84 22.22
C GLY A 272 9.64 -10.03 23.41
N CYS A 273 9.52 -8.71 23.26
CA CYS A 273 9.16 -7.80 24.34
C CYS A 273 8.07 -6.80 23.92
N ALA A 274 7.46 -6.13 24.90
CA ALA A 274 6.55 -5.02 24.65
C ALA A 274 7.31 -3.73 24.31
N ALA A 275 6.65 -2.78 23.65
CA ALA A 275 7.28 -1.53 23.19
C ALA A 275 7.92 -0.70 24.32
N HIS A 276 7.33 -0.71 25.52
CA HIS A 276 7.85 0.00 26.68
C HIS A 276 9.13 -0.62 27.28
N GLU A 277 9.48 -1.84 26.89
CA GLU A 277 10.70 -2.54 27.33
C GLU A 277 11.88 -2.31 26.37
N LEU A 278 11.64 -1.72 25.19
CA LEU A 278 12.64 -1.61 24.13
C LEU A 278 13.86 -0.80 24.52
N ASP A 279 13.70 0.33 25.21
CA ASP A 279 14.82 1.16 25.66
C ASP A 279 15.82 0.36 26.52
N ALA A 280 15.30 -0.51 27.40
CA ALA A 280 16.13 -1.36 28.24
C ALA A 280 16.81 -2.49 27.42
N ARG A 281 16.10 -3.10 26.47
CA ARG A 281 16.64 -4.16 25.60
C ARG A 281 17.72 -3.64 24.63
N LEU A 282 17.62 -2.37 24.24
CA LEU A 282 18.53 -1.71 23.31
C LEU A 282 19.72 -1.01 23.98
N ALA A 283 19.85 -1.05 25.31
CA ALA A 283 20.92 -0.35 26.03
C ALA A 283 22.34 -0.66 25.49
N ASP A 284 22.58 -1.91 25.11
CA ASP A 284 23.85 -2.40 24.55
C ASP A 284 23.87 -2.46 23.02
N TYR A 285 22.81 -2.00 22.35
CA TYR A 285 22.66 -2.11 20.91
C TYR A 285 22.51 -0.74 20.24
N SER A 286 22.88 -0.69 18.97
CA SER A 286 22.63 0.44 18.09
C SER A 286 22.40 -0.06 16.67
N PHE A 287 22.29 0.85 15.72
CA PHE A 287 22.27 0.50 14.30
C PHE A 287 23.52 1.02 13.60
N ALA A 288 23.82 0.44 12.44
CA ALA A 288 24.80 0.96 11.51
C ALA A 288 24.33 0.70 10.08
N ILE A 289 24.73 1.57 9.16
CA ILE A 289 24.65 1.29 7.73
C ILE A 289 25.99 0.75 7.25
N ARG A 290 25.96 0.03 6.12
CA ARG A 290 27.16 -0.53 5.50
C ARG A 290 27.52 0.24 4.23
N VAL A 291 28.76 0.67 4.13
CA VAL A 291 29.34 1.39 2.98
C VAL A 291 30.63 0.69 2.61
N GLY A 292 30.64 -0.01 1.48
CA GLY A 292 31.68 -1.00 1.19
C GLY A 292 31.74 -2.06 2.32
N ASP A 293 32.93 -2.26 2.88
CA ASP A 293 33.15 -3.17 4.01
C ASP A 293 33.03 -2.49 5.38
N GLU A 294 32.81 -1.18 5.41
CA GLU A 294 32.77 -0.41 6.65
C GLU A 294 31.38 -0.22 7.21
N LEU A 295 31.31 -0.16 8.54
CA LEU A 295 30.11 0.20 9.28
C LEU A 295 30.13 1.70 9.63
N PHE A 296 28.97 2.32 9.53
CA PHE A 296 28.72 3.72 9.91
C PHE A 296 27.57 3.74 10.90
N VAL A 297 27.87 3.95 12.17
CA VAL A 297 26.90 3.83 13.26
C VAL A 297 25.82 4.93 13.16
N ARG A 298 24.59 4.53 13.46
CA ARG A 298 23.35 5.32 13.50
C ARG A 298 22.74 5.14 14.89
N SER A 299 22.96 6.13 15.74
CA SER A 299 22.61 6.01 17.16
C SER A 299 21.15 6.35 17.40
N ILE A 300 20.48 5.53 18.22
CA ILE A 300 19.10 5.77 18.64
C ILE A 300 19.06 6.98 19.57
N ALA A 301 18.18 7.93 19.25
CA ALA A 301 17.93 9.12 20.06
C ALA A 301 16.74 8.93 21.00
N ARG A 302 15.63 8.41 20.48
CA ARG A 302 14.44 8.06 21.27
C ARG A 302 13.53 7.11 20.51
N ILE A 303 12.68 6.40 21.25
CA ILE A 303 11.62 5.57 20.70
C ILE A 303 10.28 6.29 20.96
N ASP A 304 9.60 6.68 19.88
CA ASP A 304 8.25 7.26 19.95
C ASP A 304 7.23 6.14 19.80
N GLN A 305 6.78 5.65 20.95
CA GLN A 305 5.82 4.53 21.02
C GLN A 305 4.43 4.94 20.51
N ALA A 306 4.05 6.21 20.61
CA ALA A 306 2.72 6.68 20.22
C ALA A 306 2.55 6.70 18.70
N ASN A 307 3.61 7.07 17.98
CA ASN A 307 3.63 7.10 16.51
C ASN A 307 4.37 5.90 15.89
N GLU A 308 4.78 4.92 16.69
CA GLU A 308 5.59 3.75 16.30
C GLU A 308 6.87 4.09 15.51
N ARG A 309 7.56 5.17 15.90
CA ARG A 309 8.78 5.66 15.24
C ARG A 309 10.01 5.47 16.09
N VAL A 310 11.14 5.26 15.44
CA VAL A 310 12.47 5.31 16.08
C VAL A 310 13.22 6.53 15.56
N HIS A 311 13.52 7.46 16.45
CA HIS A 311 14.34 8.64 16.13
C HIS A 311 15.82 8.32 16.33
N LEU A 312 16.65 8.86 15.46
CA LEU A 312 18.10 8.69 15.43
C LEU A 312 18.81 10.04 15.55
N PHE A 313 20.06 10.01 16.03
CA PHE A 313 20.91 11.20 16.05
C PHE A 313 21.48 11.55 14.67
N CYS A 314 21.64 10.56 13.79
CA CYS A 314 22.05 10.74 12.40
C CYS A 314 20.87 10.44 11.48
N ASP A 315 20.90 11.00 10.28
CA ASP A 315 19.91 10.71 9.25
C ASP A 315 20.03 9.27 8.72
N VAL A 316 18.88 8.74 8.35
CA VAL A 316 18.70 7.46 7.65
C VAL A 316 17.61 7.66 6.61
N ALA A 317 17.85 7.20 5.39
CA ALA A 317 16.89 7.31 4.30
C ALA A 317 16.25 5.96 3.93
N SER A 318 15.10 6.03 3.26
CA SER A 318 14.50 4.88 2.60
C SER A 318 15.47 4.20 1.63
N GLY A 319 15.46 2.86 1.62
CA GLY A 319 16.37 2.03 0.84
C GLY A 319 17.68 1.71 1.56
N GLU A 320 17.97 2.30 2.71
CA GLU A 320 19.11 1.91 3.53
C GLU A 320 18.85 0.58 4.24
N GLU A 321 19.93 -0.16 4.47
CA GLU A 321 19.90 -1.37 5.27
C GLU A 321 20.53 -1.06 6.63
N LEU A 322 19.76 -1.25 7.69
CA LEU A 322 20.21 -1.06 9.06
C LEU A 322 20.63 -2.39 9.64
N VAL A 323 21.91 -2.50 9.94
CA VAL A 323 22.49 -3.63 10.65
C VAL A 323 22.49 -3.30 12.13
N MET A 324 21.89 -4.17 12.95
CA MET A 324 22.00 -4.02 14.40
C MET A 324 23.43 -4.34 14.82
N VAL A 325 24.01 -3.45 15.62
CA VAL A 325 25.35 -3.57 16.17
C VAL A 325 25.29 -3.66 17.69
N LYS A 326 26.21 -4.41 18.28
CA LYS A 326 26.34 -4.59 19.73
C LYS A 326 27.57 -3.84 20.24
N ARG A 327 27.43 -3.16 21.36
CA ARG A 327 28.50 -2.41 22.03
C ARG A 327 29.62 -3.35 22.48
N THR A 328 30.85 -2.93 22.27
CA THR A 328 32.07 -3.56 22.77
C THR A 328 32.80 -2.60 23.74
N PRO A 329 33.79 -3.08 24.52
CA PRO A 329 34.56 -2.22 25.41
C PRO A 329 35.27 -1.10 24.64
N LEU A 330 35.13 0.14 25.13
CA LEU A 330 35.60 1.35 24.42
C LEU A 330 37.12 1.35 24.31
N ILE A 331 37.81 1.17 25.44
CA ILE A 331 39.26 1.31 25.55
C ILE A 331 39.97 0.26 24.69
N GLU A 332 39.55 -1.00 24.79
CA GLU A 332 40.15 -2.12 24.06
C GLU A 332 39.94 -1.97 22.56
N SER A 333 38.73 -1.58 22.14
CA SER A 333 38.41 -1.36 20.74
C SER A 333 39.26 -0.23 20.15
N THR A 334 39.33 0.92 20.81
CA THR A 334 40.14 2.04 20.32
C THR A 334 41.64 1.76 20.36
N ARG A 335 42.14 1.03 21.36
CA ARG A 335 43.54 0.61 21.40
C ARG A 335 43.89 -0.32 20.24
N ARG A 336 43.04 -1.32 19.98
CA ARG A 336 43.22 -2.26 18.85
C ARG A 336 43.15 -1.53 17.51
N ASP A 337 42.18 -0.64 17.35
CA ASP A 337 42.04 0.17 16.13
C ASP A 337 43.27 1.05 15.91
N PHE A 338 43.77 1.69 16.98
CA PHE A 338 44.93 2.58 16.89
C PHE A 338 46.22 1.79 16.58
N GLN A 339 46.41 0.62 17.19
CA GLN A 339 47.51 -0.29 16.85
C GLN A 339 47.47 -0.68 15.38
N ARG A 340 46.30 -1.06 14.85
CA ARG A 340 46.10 -1.37 13.43
C ARG A 340 46.41 -0.17 12.53
N PHE A 341 45.94 1.02 12.89
CA PHE A 341 46.21 2.27 12.17
C PHE A 341 47.72 2.57 12.03
N MET A 342 48.51 2.20 13.03
CA MET A 342 49.95 2.45 13.09
C MET A 342 50.83 1.40 12.38
N GLN A 343 50.30 0.24 11.97
CA GLN A 343 51.12 -0.91 11.48
C GLN A 343 52.03 -0.60 10.27
N HIS A 344 51.67 0.35 9.41
CA HIS A 344 52.41 0.67 8.17
C HIS A 344 52.90 2.13 8.11
N LYS A 345 53.10 2.74 9.28
CA LYS A 345 53.55 4.13 9.40
C LYS A 345 54.85 4.15 10.21
N GLN A 346 55.96 4.38 9.52
CA GLN A 346 57.24 4.54 10.21
C GLN A 346 57.28 5.90 10.90
N GLY A 347 57.70 5.92 12.16
CA GLY A 347 57.77 7.14 12.97
C GLY A 347 56.54 7.39 13.85
N ARG A 348 56.75 8.21 14.88
CA ARG A 348 55.70 8.63 15.81
C ARG A 348 54.97 9.84 15.21
N PRO A 349 53.63 9.91 15.30
CA PRO A 349 52.92 11.11 14.86
C PRO A 349 53.40 12.35 15.60
N LEU A 350 53.49 13.47 14.88
CA LEU A 350 53.77 14.80 15.44
C LEU A 350 52.63 15.23 16.36
N VAL A 351 51.40 15.06 15.89
CA VAL A 351 50.18 15.46 16.59
C VAL A 351 48.95 14.74 16.03
N GLY A 352 47.89 14.59 16.83
CA GLY A 352 46.56 14.20 16.39
C GLY A 352 45.49 15.26 16.64
N MET A 353 44.59 15.42 15.65
CA MET A 353 43.33 16.17 15.74
C MET A 353 42.17 15.19 15.94
N LEU A 354 41.50 15.23 17.10
CA LEU A 354 40.43 14.29 17.44
C LEU A 354 39.03 14.90 17.24
N ASN A 355 38.17 14.22 16.48
CA ASN A 355 36.74 14.48 16.39
C ASN A 355 35.99 13.31 17.04
N ASP A 356 35.61 13.48 18.31
CA ASP A 356 34.99 12.43 19.11
C ASP A 356 33.47 12.62 19.16
N CYS A 357 32.65 11.61 18.86
CA CYS A 357 31.21 11.76 19.09
C CYS A 357 30.93 12.06 20.56
N ILE A 358 30.08 13.05 20.86
CA ILE A 358 29.57 13.27 22.22
C ILE A 358 28.93 12.01 22.82
N LEU A 359 28.31 11.17 21.99
CA LEU A 359 27.70 9.93 22.44
C LEU A 359 28.73 8.91 22.95
N ARG A 360 30.00 8.97 22.53
CA ARG A 360 31.06 8.14 23.13
C ARG A 360 31.34 8.57 24.56
N ARG A 361 31.40 9.88 24.82
CA ARG A 361 31.51 10.45 26.16
C ARG A 361 30.30 10.07 27.03
N LEU A 362 29.08 10.30 26.53
CA LEU A 362 27.86 10.09 27.31
C LEU A 362 27.59 8.62 27.62
N ASN A 363 27.82 7.72 26.65
CA ASN A 363 27.46 6.31 26.80
C ASN A 363 28.57 5.45 27.43
N ASN A 364 29.77 5.99 27.66
CA ASN A 364 30.91 5.23 28.19
C ASN A 364 31.62 5.96 29.35
N GLN A 365 30.90 6.80 30.12
CA GLN A 365 31.46 7.63 31.21
C GLN A 365 32.39 6.87 32.17
N ARG A 366 32.06 5.60 32.48
CA ARG A 366 32.84 4.76 33.40
C ARG A 366 34.21 4.34 32.85
N GLU A 367 34.38 4.33 31.53
CA GLU A 367 35.60 3.89 30.84
C GLU A 367 36.51 5.06 30.43
N LEU A 368 36.01 6.30 30.40
CA LEU A 368 36.75 7.46 29.85
C LEU A 368 38.10 7.71 30.53
N ALA A 369 38.21 7.43 31.83
CA ALA A 369 39.46 7.59 32.57
C ALA A 369 40.57 6.63 32.08
N GLY A 370 40.23 5.52 31.43
CA GLY A 370 41.20 4.59 30.85
C GLY A 370 41.66 4.96 29.43
N MET A 371 41.17 6.07 28.87
CA MET A 371 41.50 6.50 27.51
C MET A 371 42.82 7.28 27.42
N ASP A 372 43.37 7.75 28.54
CA ASP A 372 44.54 8.64 28.60
C ASP A 372 45.78 8.04 27.91
N ASP A 373 45.99 6.73 28.05
CA ASP A 373 47.17 6.04 27.50
C ASP A 373 46.93 5.39 26.12
N VAL A 374 45.72 5.49 25.55
CA VAL A 374 45.39 4.82 24.28
C VAL A 374 46.28 5.28 23.12
N PHE A 375 46.64 6.57 23.11
CA PHE A 375 47.50 7.18 22.09
C PHE A 375 48.98 7.18 22.47
N GLN A 376 49.41 6.37 23.45
CA GLN A 376 50.83 6.13 23.75
C GLN A 376 51.66 7.43 23.98
N GLY A 377 51.03 8.43 24.61
CA GLY A 377 51.62 9.75 24.89
C GLY A 377 51.82 10.64 23.66
N ILE A 378 51.26 10.31 22.50
CA ILE A 378 51.25 11.20 21.33
C ILE A 378 50.44 12.45 21.67
N PRO A 379 50.94 13.66 21.36
CA PRO A 379 50.18 14.88 21.59
C PRO A 379 48.89 14.87 20.78
N VAL A 380 47.75 15.00 21.45
CA VAL A 380 46.43 15.04 20.80
C VAL A 380 45.60 16.17 21.37
N SER A 381 44.83 16.83 20.50
CA SER A 381 43.82 17.82 20.88
C SER A 381 42.59 17.63 20.02
N GLY A 382 41.43 17.96 20.56
CA GLY A 382 40.17 17.72 19.87
C GLY A 382 38.97 18.13 20.68
N PHE A 383 37.82 17.60 20.28
CA PHE A 383 36.56 17.96 20.89
C PHE A 383 35.50 16.88 20.72
N SER A 384 34.54 16.88 21.64
CA SER A 384 33.30 16.11 21.55
C SER A 384 32.32 16.86 20.64
N THR A 385 31.93 16.23 19.55
CA THR A 385 31.11 16.75 18.45
C THR A 385 29.67 16.22 18.56
N PHE A 386 28.68 16.87 17.92
CA PHE A 386 27.31 16.30 17.82
C PHE A 386 27.16 15.22 16.74
N GLY A 387 28.20 15.03 15.92
CA GLY A 387 28.31 14.05 14.85
C GLY A 387 29.68 14.17 14.20
N GLU A 388 30.14 13.12 13.56
CA GLU A 388 31.46 13.07 12.93
C GLU A 388 31.32 12.91 11.43
N ILE A 389 32.38 13.30 10.71
CA ILE A 389 32.42 13.26 9.25
C ILE A 389 33.65 12.48 8.83
N LEU A 390 33.42 11.46 8.01
CA LEU A 390 34.45 10.74 7.26
C LEU A 390 33.84 10.29 5.93
N GLY A 391 33.76 11.23 4.99
CA GLY A 391 33.00 11.07 3.75
C GLY A 391 31.47 11.03 3.91
N LEU A 392 30.97 10.43 4.99
CA LEU A 392 29.57 10.42 5.38
C LEU A 392 29.42 10.84 6.85
N ASN A 393 28.20 11.19 7.25
CA ASN A 393 27.89 11.41 8.66
C ASN A 393 27.86 10.07 9.42
N LEU A 394 28.39 10.10 10.64
CA LEU A 394 28.42 8.97 11.56
C LEU A 394 28.35 9.45 13.01
N ASN A 395 27.96 8.52 13.89
CA ASN A 395 27.91 8.74 15.34
C ASN A 395 28.73 7.70 16.09
N GLN A 396 28.87 7.88 17.41
CA GLN A 396 29.54 6.97 18.34
C GLN A 396 30.90 6.46 17.83
N THR A 397 31.61 7.28 17.06
CA THR A 397 32.91 6.97 16.51
C THR A 397 33.89 8.06 16.94
N LEU A 398 35.17 7.75 16.83
CA LEU A 398 36.23 8.74 16.87
C LEU A 398 36.88 8.76 15.50
N THR A 399 36.76 9.90 14.83
CA THR A 399 37.48 10.17 13.61
C THR A 399 38.59 11.16 13.92
N ALA A 400 39.82 10.85 13.57
CA ALA A 400 40.96 11.69 13.87
C ALA A 400 41.92 11.78 12.68
N VAL A 401 42.71 12.84 12.67
CA VAL A 401 43.78 13.05 11.70
C VAL A 401 45.08 13.12 12.47
N PHE A 402 46.04 12.26 12.11
CA PHE A 402 47.37 12.28 12.67
C PHE A 402 48.36 12.74 11.61
N PHE A 403 49.24 13.67 11.97
CA PHE A 403 50.29 14.19 11.09
C PHE A 403 51.63 13.53 11.42
N PHE A 404 52.40 13.20 10.40
CA PHE A 404 53.65 12.45 10.49
C PHE A 404 54.74 13.19 9.74
N GLN A 405 55.89 13.31 10.37
CA GLN A 405 57.13 13.66 9.67
C GLN A 405 57.64 12.40 8.96
N VAL A 406 57.83 12.47 7.64
CA VAL A 406 58.25 11.34 6.82
C VAL A 406 59.50 11.73 6.05
N GLY A 407 60.60 11.03 6.31
CA GLY A 407 61.85 11.21 5.58
C GLY A 407 61.74 10.73 4.12
N PRO A 408 62.65 11.14 3.22
CA PRO A 408 62.58 10.81 1.79
C PRO A 408 62.59 9.32 1.45
N LYS A 409 63.02 8.46 2.38
CA LYS A 409 63.11 7.01 2.21
C LYS A 409 62.17 6.24 3.15
N ASP A 410 61.43 6.94 3.99
CA ASP A 410 60.55 6.29 4.97
C ASP A 410 59.29 5.82 4.27
N GLU A 411 58.87 4.59 4.57
CA GLU A 411 57.60 4.09 4.05
C GLU A 411 56.44 4.63 4.89
N PHE A 412 55.45 5.22 4.22
CA PHE A 412 54.22 5.69 4.83
C PHE A 412 53.04 5.19 4.01
N ARG A 413 52.17 4.40 4.65
CA ARG A 413 50.91 3.96 4.05
C ARG A 413 49.73 4.27 4.96
N ASP A 414 48.68 4.82 4.37
CA ASP A 414 47.42 5.10 5.05
C ASP A 414 46.24 4.57 4.25
N ALA A 415 45.37 3.81 4.91
CA ALA A 415 44.28 3.11 4.25
C ALA A 415 43.34 4.08 3.50
N TYR A 416 43.00 5.23 4.10
CA TYR A 416 42.08 6.19 3.49
C TYR A 416 42.76 7.02 2.40
N THR A 417 44.01 7.44 2.61
CA THR A 417 44.74 8.26 1.62
C THR A 417 45.16 7.43 0.41
N ASP A 418 45.73 6.23 0.61
CA ASP A 418 46.23 5.38 -0.47
C ASP A 418 45.08 4.80 -1.32
N ASN A 419 43.93 4.53 -0.69
CA ASN A 419 42.73 4.05 -1.37
C ASN A 419 41.68 5.16 -1.59
N PHE A 420 42.09 6.43 -1.58
CA PHE A 420 41.18 7.58 -1.67
C PHE A 420 40.16 7.44 -2.81
N VAL A 421 40.62 7.05 -4.00
CA VAL A 421 39.76 6.91 -5.19
C VAL A 421 38.67 5.86 -4.96
N ALA A 422 38.99 4.74 -4.31
CA ALA A 422 38.04 3.69 -3.99
C ALA A 422 37.01 4.16 -2.95
N TYR A 423 37.48 4.78 -1.85
CA TYR A 423 36.60 5.33 -0.82
C TYR A 423 35.68 6.43 -1.36
N HIS A 424 36.23 7.38 -2.10
CA HIS A 424 35.47 8.45 -2.74
C HIS A 424 34.42 7.89 -3.72
N GLY A 425 34.78 6.87 -4.50
CA GLY A 425 33.87 6.13 -5.38
C GLY A 425 32.75 5.44 -4.61
N GLU A 426 33.06 4.75 -3.51
CA GLU A 426 32.08 4.07 -2.66
C GLU A 426 31.14 5.05 -1.95
N PHE A 427 31.64 6.18 -1.44
CA PHE A 427 30.80 7.22 -0.84
C PHE A 427 29.84 7.86 -1.86
N LYS A 428 30.31 8.10 -3.09
CA LYS A 428 29.43 8.57 -4.17
C LYS A 428 28.41 7.50 -4.58
N ALA A 429 28.86 6.25 -4.72
CA ALA A 429 28.00 5.13 -5.10
C ALA A 429 26.97 4.80 -4.03
N PHE A 430 27.24 5.07 -2.75
CA PHE A 430 26.32 4.85 -1.64
C PHE A 430 24.97 5.55 -1.88
N PHE A 431 24.98 6.84 -2.23
CA PHE A 431 23.77 7.62 -2.49
C PHE A 431 22.94 7.05 -3.66
N LEU A 432 23.61 6.58 -4.72
CA LEU A 432 22.94 5.93 -5.86
C LEU A 432 22.39 4.54 -5.50
N ARG A 433 23.18 3.69 -4.81
CA ARG A 433 22.75 2.35 -4.37
C ARG A 433 21.57 2.43 -3.40
N ARG A 434 21.53 3.46 -2.56
CA ARG A 434 20.37 3.79 -1.69
C ARG A 434 19.10 3.98 -2.51
N GLN A 435 19.14 4.77 -3.59
CA GLN A 435 17.99 4.95 -4.50
C GLN A 435 17.57 3.64 -5.18
N ILE A 436 18.51 2.83 -5.63
CA ILE A 436 18.22 1.52 -6.24
C ILE A 436 17.57 0.56 -5.24
N LYS A 437 18.12 0.46 -4.01
CA LYS A 437 17.56 -0.37 -2.95
C LYS A 437 16.16 0.09 -2.54
N LYS A 438 15.92 1.41 -2.51
CA LYS A 438 14.58 1.98 -2.30
C LYS A 438 13.59 1.43 -3.34
N LEU A 439 13.90 1.55 -4.63
CA LEU A 439 13.06 1.02 -5.71
C LEU A 439 12.85 -0.50 -5.61
N THR A 440 13.90 -1.24 -5.25
CA THR A 440 13.83 -2.69 -5.09
C THR A 440 12.90 -3.09 -3.94
N GLY A 441 13.01 -2.42 -2.78
CA GLY A 441 12.13 -2.66 -1.63
C GLY A 441 10.67 -2.35 -1.95
N LEU A 442 10.42 -1.25 -2.67
CA LEU A 442 9.07 -0.93 -3.15
C LEU A 442 8.52 -2.00 -4.07
N SER A 443 9.33 -2.49 -5.02
CA SER A 443 8.91 -3.56 -5.92
C SER A 443 8.50 -4.82 -5.16
N GLN A 444 9.19 -5.16 -4.07
CA GLN A 444 8.82 -6.31 -3.23
C GLN A 444 7.48 -6.09 -2.53
N VAL A 445 7.24 -4.89 -2.00
CA VAL A 445 5.95 -4.54 -1.36
C VAL A 445 4.81 -4.61 -2.37
N VAL A 446 5.00 -4.09 -3.59
CA VAL A 446 4.00 -4.15 -4.67
C VAL A 446 3.70 -5.59 -5.07
N ILE A 447 4.72 -6.41 -5.31
CA ILE A 447 4.54 -7.84 -5.65
C ILE A 447 3.75 -8.56 -4.56
N ARG A 448 4.07 -8.28 -3.29
CA ARG A 448 3.39 -8.90 -2.16
C ARG A 448 1.91 -8.51 -2.09
N GLN A 449 1.57 -7.23 -2.30
CA GLN A 449 0.17 -6.82 -2.35
C GLN A 449 -0.59 -7.50 -3.50
N ILE A 450 0.03 -7.64 -4.67
CA ILE A 450 -0.58 -8.37 -5.79
C ILE A 450 -0.85 -9.83 -5.41
N GLU A 451 0.07 -10.49 -4.70
CA GLU A 451 -0.17 -11.85 -4.19
C GLU A 451 -1.30 -11.90 -3.15
N GLN A 452 -1.44 -10.90 -2.27
CA GLN A 452 -2.57 -10.81 -1.34
C GLN A 452 -3.91 -10.65 -2.09
N PHE A 453 -3.95 -9.77 -3.09
CA PHE A 453 -5.14 -9.58 -3.92
C PHE A 453 -5.53 -10.87 -4.67
N LYS A 454 -4.55 -11.64 -5.17
CA LYS A 454 -4.79 -12.96 -5.78
C LYS A 454 -5.41 -13.95 -4.79
N SER A 455 -5.10 -13.82 -3.50
CA SER A 455 -5.69 -14.64 -2.43
C SER A 455 -7.03 -14.10 -1.89
N ARG A 456 -7.62 -13.09 -2.53
CA ARG A 456 -8.85 -12.40 -2.09
C ARG A 456 -8.72 -11.69 -0.73
N ASP A 457 -7.50 -11.34 -0.34
CA ASP A 457 -7.25 -10.48 0.81
C ASP A 457 -7.01 -9.05 0.34
N PHE A 458 -8.06 -8.22 0.44
CA PHE A 458 -8.03 -6.80 0.09
C PHE A 458 -7.93 -5.88 1.33
N SER A 459 -7.65 -6.45 2.50
CA SER A 459 -7.70 -5.73 3.78
C SER A 459 -6.45 -4.89 4.07
N SER A 460 -5.36 -5.09 3.33
CA SER A 460 -4.08 -4.45 3.61
C SER A 460 -4.12 -2.95 3.28
N SER A 461 -4.21 -2.11 4.30
CA SER A 461 -3.88 -0.68 4.18
C SER A 461 -2.36 -0.52 4.37
N LEU A 462 -1.66 -0.19 3.29
CA LEU A 462 -0.30 0.31 3.42
C LEU A 462 -0.38 1.76 3.89
N ASP A 463 0.22 2.04 5.03
CA ASP A 463 0.42 3.42 5.44
C ASP A 463 1.44 4.06 4.49
N VAL A 464 0.92 4.92 3.60
CA VAL A 464 1.68 5.68 2.62
C VAL A 464 2.31 6.94 3.22
N SER A 465 2.11 7.19 4.50
CA SER A 465 2.70 8.34 5.18
C SER A 465 4.22 8.18 5.25
N GLY A 466 4.93 9.20 4.75
CA GLY A 466 6.39 9.20 4.64
C GLY A 466 6.98 8.51 3.41
N LEU A 467 6.15 7.95 2.50
CA LEU A 467 6.63 7.57 1.17
C LEU A 467 6.90 8.82 0.33
N ASP A 468 7.89 8.74 -0.56
CA ASP A 468 8.29 9.80 -1.48
C ASP A 468 7.13 10.25 -2.38
N GLU A 469 7.11 11.51 -2.80
CA GLU A 469 6.05 12.06 -3.67
C GLU A 469 5.92 11.28 -4.98
N GLY A 470 7.05 10.83 -5.55
CA GLY A 470 7.05 10.02 -6.77
C GLY A 470 6.47 8.60 -6.59
N ILE A 471 6.37 8.12 -5.36
CA ILE A 471 5.96 6.74 -5.04
C ILE A 471 4.51 6.68 -4.57
N ARG A 472 4.04 7.71 -3.83
CA ARG A 472 2.68 7.77 -3.29
C ARG A 472 1.59 7.43 -4.31
N PRO A 473 1.64 7.89 -5.59
CA PRO A 473 0.63 7.53 -6.58
C PRO A 473 0.50 6.03 -6.83
N VAL A 474 1.59 5.26 -6.77
CA VAL A 474 1.58 3.80 -6.97
C VAL A 474 0.79 3.11 -5.85
N PHE A 475 1.03 3.51 -4.61
CA PHE A 475 0.36 2.91 -3.46
C PHE A 475 -1.10 3.37 -3.34
N HIS A 476 -1.41 4.63 -3.70
CA HIS A 476 -2.80 5.07 -3.85
C HIS A 476 -3.53 4.24 -4.90
N GLY A 477 -2.93 4.04 -6.08
CA GLY A 477 -3.51 3.19 -7.12
C GLY A 477 -3.73 1.74 -6.68
N LEU A 478 -2.83 1.17 -5.87
CA LEU A 478 -3.02 -0.17 -5.30
C LEU A 478 -4.13 -0.22 -4.25
N ALA A 479 -4.25 0.80 -3.40
CA ALA A 479 -5.33 0.90 -2.43
C ALA A 479 -6.69 1.05 -3.13
N ASP A 480 -6.79 1.91 -4.13
CA ASP A 480 -7.99 2.10 -4.95
C ASP A 480 -8.37 0.78 -5.66
N LEU A 481 -7.39 0.06 -6.22
CA LEU A 481 -7.60 -1.25 -6.83
C LEU A 481 -8.13 -2.27 -5.80
N GLY A 482 -7.57 -2.31 -4.60
CA GLY A 482 -8.06 -3.16 -3.52
C GLY A 482 -9.51 -2.87 -3.17
N GLN A 483 -9.90 -1.59 -3.10
CA GLN A 483 -11.29 -1.20 -2.86
C GLN A 483 -12.22 -1.64 -4.00
N VAL A 484 -11.83 -1.42 -5.26
CA VAL A 484 -12.61 -1.86 -6.43
C VAL A 484 -12.79 -3.37 -6.45
N LEU A 485 -11.75 -4.15 -6.14
CA LEU A 485 -11.83 -5.61 -6.09
C LEU A 485 -12.73 -6.10 -4.95
N ASN A 486 -12.69 -5.44 -3.79
CA ASN A 486 -13.57 -5.75 -2.68
C ASN A 486 -15.04 -5.44 -2.98
N ASP A 487 -15.31 -4.31 -3.64
CA ASP A 487 -16.66 -3.94 -4.07
C ASP A 487 -17.18 -4.91 -5.16
N ALA A 488 -16.32 -5.30 -6.10
CA ALA A 488 -16.66 -6.30 -7.11
C ALA A 488 -16.96 -7.68 -6.49
N GLN A 489 -16.20 -8.11 -5.49
CA GLN A 489 -16.49 -9.36 -4.76
C GLN A 489 -17.85 -9.28 -4.06
N ARG A 490 -18.14 -8.17 -3.37
CA ARG A 490 -19.44 -7.98 -2.70
C ARG A 490 -20.60 -7.98 -3.70
N GLN A 491 -20.43 -7.35 -4.87
CA GLN A 491 -21.43 -7.38 -5.93
C GLN A 491 -21.63 -8.79 -6.48
N GLN A 492 -20.55 -9.57 -6.67
CA GLN A 492 -20.64 -10.95 -7.11
C GLN A 492 -21.43 -11.80 -6.11
N GLU A 493 -21.15 -11.70 -4.80
CA GLU A 493 -21.87 -12.42 -3.75
C GLU A 493 -23.37 -12.06 -3.72
N LEU A 494 -23.71 -10.78 -3.94
CA LEU A 494 -25.10 -10.33 -4.05
C LEU A 494 -25.81 -10.91 -5.28
N VAL A 495 -25.18 -10.84 -6.45
CA VAL A 495 -25.72 -11.38 -7.71
C VAL A 495 -25.90 -12.90 -7.63
N ASP A 496 -24.95 -13.61 -7.02
CA ASP A 496 -25.06 -15.06 -6.79
C ASP A 496 -26.27 -15.39 -5.91
N GLY A 497 -26.52 -14.57 -4.86
CA GLY A 497 -27.70 -14.70 -4.01
C GLY A 497 -29.02 -14.46 -4.75
N GLU A 498 -29.11 -13.38 -5.54
CA GLU A 498 -30.30 -13.05 -6.33
C GLU A 498 -30.59 -14.11 -7.40
N LEU A 499 -29.57 -14.58 -8.12
CA LEU A 499 -29.71 -15.64 -9.12
C LEU A 499 -30.23 -16.93 -8.50
N ARG A 500 -29.75 -17.28 -7.31
CA ARG A 500 -30.20 -18.48 -6.60
C ARG A 500 -31.67 -18.39 -6.20
N ASN A 501 -32.12 -17.23 -5.74
CA ASN A 501 -33.52 -16.99 -5.39
C ASN A 501 -34.42 -17.02 -6.64
N CYS A 502 -34.04 -16.29 -7.69
CA CYS A 502 -34.77 -16.30 -8.97
C CYS A 502 -34.88 -17.72 -9.57
N ALA A 503 -33.81 -18.51 -9.51
CA ALA A 503 -33.83 -19.88 -9.99
C ALA A 503 -34.76 -20.77 -9.15
N HIS A 504 -34.80 -20.58 -7.83
CA HIS A 504 -35.73 -21.29 -6.95
C HIS A 504 -37.19 -20.94 -7.25
N ASP A 505 -37.52 -19.64 -7.37
CA ASP A 505 -38.87 -19.18 -7.68
C ASP A 505 -39.34 -19.66 -9.06
N LEU A 506 -38.44 -19.67 -10.04
CA LEU A 506 -38.71 -20.22 -11.38
C LEU A 506 -38.98 -21.72 -11.31
N HIS A 507 -38.17 -22.48 -10.56
CA HIS A 507 -38.36 -23.92 -10.38
C HIS A 507 -39.72 -24.23 -9.75
N GLN A 508 -40.09 -23.51 -8.68
CA GLN A 508 -41.39 -23.65 -8.02
C GLN A 508 -42.55 -23.30 -8.97
N SER A 509 -42.44 -22.19 -9.70
CA SER A 509 -43.48 -21.76 -10.66
C SER A 509 -43.67 -22.80 -11.78
N MET A 510 -42.60 -23.46 -12.23
CA MET A 510 -42.69 -24.53 -13.23
C MET A 510 -43.31 -25.81 -12.67
N ASP A 511 -43.09 -26.14 -11.39
CA ASP A 511 -43.78 -27.25 -10.73
C ASP A 511 -45.29 -27.00 -10.65
N ASP A 512 -45.71 -25.79 -10.25
CA ASP A 512 -47.12 -25.39 -10.22
C ASP A 512 -47.76 -25.44 -11.61
N LEU A 513 -47.05 -24.94 -12.65
CA LEU A 513 -47.51 -25.00 -14.03
C LEU A 513 -47.68 -26.44 -14.51
N THR A 514 -46.76 -27.33 -14.15
CA THR A 514 -46.83 -28.76 -14.49
C THR A 514 -48.05 -29.41 -13.84
N GLY A 515 -48.36 -29.05 -12.59
CA GLY A 515 -49.60 -29.47 -11.91
C GLY A 515 -50.86 -29.01 -12.65
N ASN A 516 -50.93 -27.74 -13.04
CA ASN A 516 -52.07 -27.18 -13.76
C ASN A 516 -52.29 -27.82 -15.15
N ILE A 517 -51.22 -28.14 -15.88
CA ILE A 517 -51.27 -28.87 -17.15
C ILE A 517 -51.85 -30.27 -16.97
N GLY A 518 -51.46 -30.96 -15.89
CA GLY A 518 -52.03 -32.25 -15.52
C GLY A 518 -53.55 -32.17 -15.33
N HIS A 519 -54.00 -31.19 -14.53
CA HIS A 519 -55.43 -30.96 -14.31
C HIS A 519 -56.17 -30.58 -15.60
N GLN A 520 -55.59 -29.74 -16.45
CA GLN A 520 -56.17 -29.37 -17.74
C GLN A 520 -56.36 -30.60 -18.66
N SER A 521 -55.40 -31.53 -18.65
CA SER A 521 -55.48 -32.76 -19.44
C SER A 521 -56.64 -33.67 -18.98
N GLU A 522 -56.86 -33.78 -17.66
CA GLU A 522 -58.01 -34.52 -17.11
C GLU A 522 -59.35 -33.90 -17.55
N VAL A 523 -59.46 -32.58 -17.52
CA VAL A 523 -60.68 -31.87 -17.96
C VAL A 523 -60.93 -32.05 -19.46
N ILE A 524 -59.88 -32.02 -20.29
CA ILE A 524 -59.99 -32.27 -21.73
C ILE A 524 -60.48 -33.70 -22.00
N GLU A 525 -59.95 -34.71 -21.29
CA GLU A 525 -60.38 -36.11 -21.45
C GLU A 525 -61.86 -36.29 -21.07
N GLN A 526 -62.31 -35.64 -19.99
CA GLN A 526 -63.72 -35.63 -19.60
C GLN A 526 -64.63 -34.95 -20.65
N ALA A 527 -64.15 -33.84 -21.23
CA ALA A 527 -64.86 -33.12 -22.27
C ALA A 527 -64.98 -33.96 -23.56
N ASP A 528 -63.90 -34.62 -24.01
CA ASP A 528 -63.92 -35.54 -25.17
C ASP A 528 -64.93 -36.67 -24.95
N GLY A 529 -64.91 -37.30 -23.77
CA GLY A 529 -65.88 -38.34 -23.40
C GLY A 529 -67.34 -37.85 -23.48
N SER A 530 -67.60 -36.62 -23.01
CA SER A 530 -68.94 -36.00 -23.06
C SER A 530 -69.38 -35.68 -24.49
N VAL A 531 -68.45 -35.20 -25.33
CA VAL A 531 -68.69 -34.93 -26.76
C VAL A 531 -69.06 -36.21 -27.51
N ARG A 532 -68.32 -37.31 -27.32
CA ARG A 532 -68.64 -38.60 -27.94
C ARG A 532 -70.02 -39.12 -27.55
N GLN A 533 -70.41 -38.93 -26.29
CA GLN A 533 -71.76 -39.29 -25.83
C GLN A 533 -72.85 -38.44 -26.50
N LEU A 534 -72.60 -37.14 -26.70
CA LEU A 534 -73.53 -36.25 -27.40
C LEU A 534 -73.72 -36.66 -28.86
N VAL A 535 -72.64 -36.97 -29.58
CA VAL A 535 -72.70 -37.47 -30.97
C VAL A 535 -73.56 -38.73 -31.05
N SER A 536 -73.29 -39.71 -30.19
CA SER A 536 -74.05 -40.97 -30.18
C SER A 536 -75.55 -40.75 -29.90
N LYS A 537 -75.89 -39.85 -28.96
CA LYS A 537 -77.28 -39.50 -28.68
C LYS A 537 -77.95 -38.78 -29.86
N ALA A 538 -77.24 -37.88 -30.54
CA ALA A 538 -77.75 -37.19 -31.71
C ALA A 538 -78.10 -38.18 -32.84
N GLU A 539 -77.22 -39.15 -33.12
CA GLU A 539 -77.47 -40.21 -34.11
C GLU A 539 -78.73 -41.04 -33.78
N GLN A 540 -78.92 -41.39 -32.50
CA GLN A 540 -80.11 -42.11 -32.03
C GLN A 540 -81.41 -41.30 -32.24
N VAL A 541 -81.37 -39.99 -32.00
CA VAL A 541 -82.53 -39.10 -32.20
C VAL A 541 -82.87 -38.99 -33.69
N VAL A 542 -81.87 -38.85 -34.57
CA VAL A 542 -82.10 -38.83 -36.03
C VAL A 542 -82.70 -40.15 -36.52
N GLY A 543 -82.21 -41.29 -36.02
CA GLY A 543 -82.79 -42.60 -36.31
C GLY A 543 -84.26 -42.70 -35.90
N SER A 544 -84.57 -42.30 -34.66
CA SER A 544 -85.95 -42.30 -34.13
C SER A 544 -86.88 -41.37 -34.92
N ALA A 545 -86.38 -40.21 -35.36
CA ALA A 545 -87.13 -39.28 -36.21
C ALA A 545 -87.47 -39.90 -37.57
N ARG A 546 -86.54 -40.62 -38.21
CA ARG A 546 -86.80 -41.34 -39.47
C ARG A 546 -87.87 -42.42 -39.31
N ASP A 547 -87.78 -43.22 -38.24
CA ASP A 547 -88.76 -44.27 -37.96
C ASP A 547 -90.17 -43.70 -37.73
N LEU A 548 -90.25 -42.55 -37.05
CA LEU A 548 -91.50 -41.86 -36.81
C LEU A 548 -92.08 -41.27 -38.11
N ALA A 549 -91.24 -40.66 -38.96
CA ALA A 549 -91.67 -40.18 -40.28
C ALA A 549 -92.24 -41.30 -41.17
N GLN A 550 -91.58 -42.47 -41.18
CA GLN A 550 -92.07 -43.65 -41.91
C GLN A 550 -93.39 -44.17 -41.33
N SER A 551 -93.57 -44.09 -40.02
CA SER A 551 -94.81 -44.48 -39.35
C SER A 551 -95.96 -43.52 -39.68
N SER A 552 -95.71 -42.21 -39.66
CA SER A 552 -96.67 -41.19 -40.11
C SER A 552 -97.10 -41.41 -41.56
N GLN A 553 -96.18 -41.72 -42.48
CA GLN A 553 -96.51 -41.99 -43.89
C GLN A 553 -97.37 -43.26 -44.07
N ARG A 554 -97.13 -44.30 -43.24
CA ARG A 554 -97.99 -45.50 -43.20
C ARG A 554 -99.39 -45.15 -42.70
N ILE A 555 -99.51 -44.35 -41.65
CA ILE A 555 -100.82 -43.90 -41.14
C ILE A 555 -101.55 -43.09 -42.22
N GLN A 556 -100.87 -42.18 -42.92
CA GLN A 556 -101.46 -41.40 -44.01
C GLN A 556 -102.04 -42.30 -45.12
N SER A 557 -101.33 -43.38 -45.46
CA SER A 557 -101.81 -44.37 -46.43
C SER A 557 -103.08 -45.09 -45.94
N VAL A 558 -103.16 -45.43 -44.65
CA VAL A 558 -104.36 -46.03 -44.04
C VAL A 558 -105.53 -45.06 -44.04
N VAL A 559 -105.28 -43.78 -43.72
CA VAL A 559 -106.29 -42.71 -43.74
C VAL A 559 -106.88 -42.53 -45.14
N GLN A 560 -106.05 -42.55 -46.20
CA GLN A 560 -106.52 -42.50 -47.58
C GLN A 560 -107.43 -43.68 -47.94
N VAL A 561 -107.09 -44.89 -47.48
CA VAL A 561 -107.94 -46.08 -47.69
C VAL A 561 -109.27 -45.92 -46.96
N ILE A 562 -109.28 -45.37 -45.73
CA ILE A 562 -110.52 -45.09 -44.99
C ILE A 562 -111.40 -44.08 -45.74
N GLN A 563 -110.81 -43.01 -46.29
CA GLN A 563 -111.54 -42.05 -47.13
C GLN A 563 -112.15 -42.71 -48.38
N GLN A 564 -111.40 -43.61 -49.03
CA GLN A 564 -111.90 -44.37 -50.19
C GLN A 564 -113.06 -45.30 -49.82
N ILE A 565 -112.95 -46.04 -48.72
CA ILE A 565 -114.01 -46.93 -48.22
C ILE A 565 -115.25 -46.11 -47.84
N ALA A 566 -115.07 -44.99 -47.14
CA ALA A 566 -116.16 -44.07 -46.80
C ALA A 566 -116.84 -43.53 -48.07
N GLY A 567 -116.07 -43.11 -49.09
CA GLY A 567 -116.61 -42.68 -50.38
C GLY A 567 -117.40 -43.77 -51.12
N GLN A 568 -116.88 -45.00 -51.15
CA GLN A 568 -117.59 -46.15 -51.74
C GLN A 568 -118.87 -46.50 -50.97
N THR A 569 -118.81 -46.47 -49.64
CA THR A 569 -119.96 -46.76 -48.76
C THR A 569 -121.05 -45.71 -48.93
N ASN A 570 -120.67 -44.44 -49.07
CA ASN A 570 -121.59 -43.34 -49.36
C ASN A 570 -122.31 -43.53 -50.72
N LEU A 571 -121.58 -43.98 -51.75
CA LEU A 571 -122.16 -44.28 -53.08
C LEU A 571 -123.08 -45.51 -53.06
N LEU A 572 -122.68 -46.58 -52.36
CA LEU A 572 -123.52 -47.77 -52.17
C LEU A 572 -124.81 -47.44 -51.44
N ALA A 573 -124.71 -46.64 -50.37
CA ALA A 573 -125.84 -46.15 -49.60
C ALA A 573 -126.78 -45.27 -50.44
N LEU A 574 -126.22 -44.39 -51.29
CA LEU A 574 -127.00 -43.58 -52.23
C LEU A 574 -127.77 -44.45 -53.24
N ASN A 575 -127.11 -45.44 -53.84
CA ASN A 575 -127.76 -46.38 -54.76
C ASN A 575 -128.88 -47.17 -54.06
N ALA A 576 -128.66 -47.61 -52.82
CA ALA A 576 -129.66 -48.29 -52.02
C ALA A 576 -130.86 -47.38 -51.67
N ALA A 577 -130.61 -46.11 -51.36
CA ALA A 577 -131.66 -45.12 -51.09
C ALA A 577 -132.51 -44.84 -52.34
N ILE A 578 -131.88 -44.72 -53.51
CA ILE A 578 -132.57 -44.55 -54.80
C ILE A 578 -133.49 -45.76 -55.08
N GLU A 579 -133.00 -46.99 -54.91
CA GLU A 579 -133.80 -48.18 -55.22
C GLU A 579 -134.92 -48.42 -54.17
N ALA A 580 -134.67 -48.06 -52.91
CA ALA A 580 -135.68 -48.06 -51.86
C ALA A 580 -136.82 -47.08 -52.16
N ALA A 581 -136.53 -45.89 -52.72
CA ALA A 581 -137.56 -44.94 -53.17
C ALA A 581 -138.38 -45.49 -54.36
N ARG A 582 -137.74 -46.30 -55.22
CA ARG A 582 -138.36 -46.90 -56.40
C ARG A 582 -139.37 -48.01 -56.07
N ALA A 583 -139.17 -48.72 -54.96
CA ALA A 583 -140.05 -49.79 -54.47
C ALA A 583 -141.33 -49.28 -53.77
N GLY A 584 -141.53 -47.96 -53.65
CA GLY A 584 -142.74 -47.36 -53.05
C GLY A 584 -142.92 -47.72 -51.58
N GLU A 585 -144.17 -47.97 -51.15
CA GLU A 585 -144.51 -48.25 -49.73
C GLU A 585 -143.76 -49.46 -49.14
N MET A 586 -143.38 -50.45 -49.96
CA MET A 586 -142.61 -51.63 -49.50
C MET A 586 -141.13 -51.31 -49.21
N GLY A 587 -140.57 -50.22 -49.74
CA GLY A 587 -139.15 -49.85 -49.62
C GLY A 587 -138.82 -48.90 -48.47
N ARG A 588 -139.82 -48.43 -47.73
CA ARG A 588 -139.69 -47.30 -46.79
C ARG A 588 -138.73 -47.56 -45.63
N GLY A 589 -138.67 -48.79 -45.11
CA GLY A 589 -137.71 -49.19 -44.08
C GLY A 589 -136.26 -49.25 -44.57
N PHE A 590 -136.04 -49.66 -45.82
CA PHE A 590 -134.71 -49.69 -46.44
C PHE A 590 -134.17 -48.29 -46.72
N ALA A 591 -135.04 -47.34 -47.09
CA ALA A 591 -134.64 -45.95 -47.34
C ALA A 591 -134.03 -45.29 -46.09
N VAL A 592 -134.60 -45.51 -44.91
CA VAL A 592 -134.10 -44.96 -43.64
C VAL A 592 -132.71 -45.52 -43.32
N VAL A 593 -132.52 -46.83 -43.45
CA VAL A 593 -131.20 -47.46 -43.20
C VAL A 593 -130.15 -46.97 -44.20
N ALA A 594 -130.54 -46.82 -45.47
CA ALA A 594 -129.64 -46.32 -46.51
C ALA A 594 -129.17 -44.88 -46.23
N ASP A 595 -130.08 -43.98 -45.81
CA ASP A 595 -129.70 -42.60 -45.43
C ASP A 595 -128.82 -42.55 -44.17
N GLU A 596 -129.05 -43.44 -43.19
CA GLU A 596 -128.21 -43.53 -41.98
C GLU A 596 -126.78 -44.00 -42.33
N VAL A 597 -126.65 -45.01 -43.21
CA VAL A 597 -125.34 -45.47 -43.71
C VAL A 597 -124.65 -44.37 -44.52
N ARG A 598 -125.40 -43.56 -45.27
CA ARG A 598 -124.89 -42.41 -46.02
C ARG A 598 -124.29 -41.36 -45.09
N GLN A 599 -125.02 -40.97 -44.03
CA GLN A 599 -124.53 -40.03 -43.03
C GLN A 599 -123.30 -40.56 -42.28
N LEU A 600 -123.28 -41.84 -41.92
CA LEU A 600 -122.14 -42.45 -41.24
C LEU A 600 -120.88 -42.47 -42.14
N ALA A 601 -121.05 -42.75 -43.43
CA ALA A 601 -119.98 -42.72 -44.41
C ALA A 601 -119.42 -41.30 -44.59
N GLU A 602 -120.28 -40.28 -44.67
CA GLU A 602 -119.87 -38.87 -44.74
C GLU A 602 -119.08 -38.44 -43.51
N LYS A 603 -119.56 -38.80 -42.31
CA LYS A 603 -118.87 -38.51 -41.04
C LYS A 603 -117.53 -39.24 -40.92
N THR A 604 -117.44 -40.47 -41.45
CA THR A 604 -116.20 -41.25 -41.50
C THR A 604 -115.18 -40.59 -42.43
N ARG A 605 -115.62 -40.05 -43.57
CA ARG A 605 -114.76 -39.30 -44.49
C ARG A 605 -114.20 -38.04 -43.84
N GLN A 606 -115.05 -37.24 -43.19
CA GLN A 606 -114.64 -36.02 -42.50
C GLN A 606 -113.62 -36.29 -41.39
N ASN A 607 -113.88 -37.29 -40.53
CA ASN A 607 -112.92 -37.67 -39.48
C ASN A 607 -111.58 -38.14 -40.06
N ALA A 608 -111.59 -38.83 -41.20
CA ALA A 608 -110.37 -39.25 -41.88
C ALA A 608 -109.62 -38.06 -42.49
N GLU A 609 -110.29 -37.04 -43.02
CA GLU A 609 -109.65 -35.77 -43.43
C GLU A 609 -108.95 -35.06 -42.28
N GLU A 610 -109.59 -34.98 -41.10
CA GLU A 610 -108.99 -34.38 -39.89
C GLU A 610 -107.74 -35.14 -39.44
N ILE A 611 -107.80 -36.47 -39.35
CA ILE A 611 -106.63 -37.31 -39.00
C ILE A 611 -105.50 -37.12 -40.04
N GLY A 612 -105.84 -37.01 -41.33
CA GLY A 612 -104.86 -36.77 -42.38
C GLY A 612 -104.10 -35.45 -42.19
N SER A 613 -104.81 -34.38 -41.81
CA SER A 613 -104.21 -33.09 -41.48
C SER A 613 -103.29 -33.16 -40.26
N ASP A 614 -103.68 -33.86 -39.20
CA ASP A 614 -102.86 -34.01 -38.00
C ASP A 614 -101.57 -34.80 -38.27
N ILE A 615 -101.64 -35.81 -39.14
CA ILE A 615 -100.47 -36.61 -39.56
C ILE A 615 -99.52 -35.80 -40.43
N ASP A 616 -100.02 -34.92 -41.30
CA ASP A 616 -99.19 -34.00 -42.09
C ASP A 616 -98.45 -32.99 -41.17
N GLN A 617 -99.13 -32.45 -40.16
CA GLN A 617 -98.49 -31.58 -39.16
C GLN A 617 -97.42 -32.33 -38.35
N LEU A 618 -97.69 -33.57 -37.95
CA LEU A 618 -96.73 -34.42 -37.24
C LEU A 618 -95.51 -34.72 -38.12
N ALA A 619 -95.69 -35.02 -39.40
CA ALA A 619 -94.60 -35.27 -40.34
C ALA A 619 -93.70 -34.03 -40.50
N GLU A 620 -94.27 -32.83 -40.57
CA GLU A 620 -93.51 -31.59 -40.65
C GLU A 620 -92.74 -31.29 -39.35
N ALA A 621 -93.34 -31.53 -38.19
CA ALA A 621 -92.66 -31.38 -36.90
C ALA A 621 -91.44 -32.32 -36.77
N ILE A 622 -91.56 -33.56 -37.24
CA ILE A 622 -90.46 -34.54 -37.25
C ILE A 622 -89.31 -34.08 -38.15
N ARG A 623 -89.63 -33.52 -39.33
CA ARG A 623 -88.65 -33.00 -40.27
C ARG A 623 -87.86 -31.84 -39.67
N LEU A 624 -88.55 -30.94 -38.95
CA LEU A 624 -87.91 -29.85 -38.22
C LEU A 624 -86.97 -30.36 -37.13
N VAL A 625 -87.38 -31.34 -36.32
CA VAL A 625 -86.53 -31.92 -35.27
C VAL A 625 -85.25 -32.55 -35.86
N ALA A 626 -85.36 -33.29 -36.97
CA ALA A 626 -84.20 -33.86 -37.65
C ALA A 626 -83.22 -32.79 -38.13
N ALA A 627 -83.72 -31.70 -38.73
CA ALA A 627 -82.88 -30.59 -39.20
C ALA A 627 -82.16 -29.84 -38.06
N HIS A 628 -82.81 -29.68 -36.90
CA HIS A 628 -82.16 -29.09 -35.72
C HIS A 628 -81.01 -29.97 -35.19
N ILE A 629 -81.19 -31.29 -35.17
CA ILE A 629 -80.15 -32.22 -34.71
C ILE A 629 -78.97 -32.31 -35.70
N GLU A 630 -79.22 -32.21 -37.00
CA GLU A 630 -78.15 -32.13 -38.01
C GLU A 630 -77.30 -30.86 -37.81
N THR A 631 -77.95 -29.72 -37.57
CA THR A 631 -77.25 -28.45 -37.26
C THR A 631 -76.44 -28.59 -35.97
N GLN A 632 -77.05 -29.13 -34.91
CA GLN A 632 -76.39 -29.34 -33.62
C GLN A 632 -75.20 -30.32 -33.72
N SER A 633 -75.27 -31.32 -34.60
CA SER A 633 -74.15 -32.24 -34.85
C SER A 633 -72.95 -31.54 -35.49
N GLY A 634 -73.21 -30.52 -36.34
CA GLY A 634 -72.18 -29.64 -36.88
C GLY A 634 -71.47 -28.82 -35.78
N ASP A 635 -72.21 -28.28 -34.82
CA ASP A 635 -71.64 -27.53 -33.69
C ASP A 635 -70.78 -28.44 -32.77
N VAL A 636 -71.18 -29.69 -32.58
CA VAL A 636 -70.42 -30.68 -31.79
C VAL A 636 -69.12 -31.08 -32.49
N ALA A 637 -69.10 -31.14 -33.83
CA ALA A 637 -67.86 -31.37 -34.59
C ALA A 637 -66.85 -30.23 -34.37
N ALA A 638 -67.30 -28.97 -34.40
CA ALA A 638 -66.43 -27.82 -34.12
C ALA A 638 -65.87 -27.83 -32.68
N LEU A 639 -66.61 -28.38 -31.71
CA LEU A 639 -66.13 -28.56 -30.34
C LEU A 639 -65.00 -29.59 -30.25
N THR A 640 -65.01 -30.60 -31.10
CA THR A 640 -63.94 -31.62 -31.18
C THR A 640 -62.63 -31.00 -31.67
N ASP A 641 -62.70 -30.17 -32.72
CA ASP A 641 -61.52 -29.45 -33.25
C ASP A 641 -60.89 -28.50 -32.21
N LEU A 642 -61.73 -27.87 -31.36
CA LEU A 642 -61.27 -27.02 -30.25
C LEU A 642 -60.57 -27.83 -29.16
N LEU A 643 -61.07 -29.02 -28.82
CA LEU A 643 -60.42 -29.91 -27.85
C LEU A 643 -59.06 -30.41 -28.34
N ASP A 644 -58.95 -30.78 -29.62
CA ASP A 644 -57.68 -31.18 -30.24
C ASP A 644 -56.66 -30.02 -30.20
N SER A 645 -57.11 -28.80 -30.50
CA SER A 645 -56.27 -27.59 -30.43
C SER A 645 -55.81 -27.29 -28.99
N LEU A 646 -56.68 -27.48 -28.00
CA LEU A 646 -56.34 -27.32 -26.58
C LEU A 646 -55.34 -28.37 -26.11
N GLN A 647 -55.48 -29.63 -26.56
CA GLN A 647 -54.54 -30.70 -26.24
C GLN A 647 -53.14 -30.42 -26.83
N ALA A 648 -53.07 -29.97 -28.09
CA ALA A 648 -51.82 -29.56 -28.70
C ALA A 648 -51.15 -28.38 -27.96
N SER A 649 -51.93 -27.38 -27.56
CA SER A 649 -51.46 -26.23 -26.76
C SER A 649 -50.93 -26.67 -25.38
N SER A 650 -51.63 -27.59 -24.72
CA SER A 650 -51.21 -28.14 -23.43
C SER A 650 -49.88 -28.88 -23.53
N GLY A 651 -49.68 -29.69 -24.57
CA GLY A 651 -48.42 -30.38 -24.85
C GLY A 651 -47.24 -29.41 -25.06
N SER A 652 -47.44 -28.36 -25.86
CA SER A 652 -46.41 -27.32 -26.08
C SER A 652 -46.06 -26.56 -24.78
N THR A 653 -47.06 -26.31 -23.93
CA THR A 653 -46.86 -25.68 -22.62
C THR A 653 -46.05 -26.58 -21.69
N ALA A 654 -46.28 -27.89 -21.72
CA ALA A 654 -45.52 -28.87 -20.93
C ALA A 654 -44.04 -28.93 -21.35
N ASP A 655 -43.77 -28.89 -22.66
CA ASP A 655 -42.41 -28.82 -23.19
C ASP A 655 -41.70 -27.54 -22.78
N THR A 656 -42.39 -26.41 -22.85
CA THR A 656 -41.85 -25.10 -22.42
C THR A 656 -41.54 -25.09 -20.92
N SER A 657 -42.43 -25.65 -20.08
CA SER A 657 -42.22 -25.81 -18.64
C SER A 657 -40.96 -26.63 -18.35
N ARG A 658 -40.82 -27.81 -18.97
CA ARG A 658 -39.63 -28.68 -18.81
C ARG A 658 -38.33 -27.99 -19.21
N ARG A 659 -38.32 -27.26 -20.33
CA ARG A 659 -37.14 -26.50 -20.76
C ARG A 659 -36.78 -25.41 -19.77
N THR A 660 -37.78 -24.68 -19.27
CA THR A 660 -37.60 -23.59 -18.30
C THR A 660 -37.07 -24.13 -16.96
N LYS A 661 -37.57 -25.28 -16.51
CA LYS A 661 -37.04 -26.00 -15.33
C LYS A 661 -35.56 -26.37 -15.49
N GLY A 662 -35.16 -26.89 -16.65
CA GLY A 662 -33.75 -27.18 -16.94
C GLY A 662 -32.83 -25.95 -16.92
N VAL A 663 -33.35 -24.77 -17.31
CA VAL A 663 -32.61 -23.50 -17.19
C VAL A 663 -32.43 -23.12 -15.72
N ALA A 664 -33.47 -23.23 -14.88
CA ALA A 664 -33.33 -23.03 -13.43
C ALA A 664 -32.29 -23.96 -12.81
N ASP A 665 -32.31 -25.25 -13.13
CA ASP A 665 -31.34 -26.22 -12.59
C ASP A 665 -29.91 -25.86 -12.99
N THR A 666 -29.71 -25.36 -14.21
CA THR A 666 -28.41 -24.88 -14.68
C THR A 666 -27.94 -23.66 -13.89
N LEU A 667 -28.83 -22.70 -13.60
CA LEU A 667 -28.52 -21.51 -12.79
C LEU A 667 -28.16 -21.88 -11.33
N ILE A 668 -28.86 -22.86 -10.74
CA ILE A 668 -28.54 -23.41 -9.41
C ILE A 668 -27.15 -24.08 -9.43
N GLY A 669 -26.84 -24.82 -10.49
CA GLY A 669 -25.53 -25.48 -10.67
C GLY A 669 -24.37 -24.49 -10.83
N LEU A 670 -24.59 -23.33 -11.45
CA LEU A 670 -23.57 -22.29 -11.63
C LEU A 670 -23.30 -21.50 -10.34
N THR A 671 -24.30 -21.34 -9.47
CA THR A 671 -24.20 -20.58 -8.20
C THR A 671 -23.76 -21.43 -7.00
N SER A 672 -23.48 -22.73 -7.20
CA SER A 672 -23.11 -23.69 -6.14
C SER A 672 -21.62 -24.08 -6.12
N ARG A 673 -20.79 -23.43 -6.93
CA ARG A 673 -19.32 -23.56 -6.94
C ARG A 673 -18.67 -22.33 -6.37
#